data_AF-A0A832EJ28-F1
#
_entry.id   AF-A0A832EJ28-F1
#
_cell.length_a   1.000
_cell.length_b   1.000
_cell.length_c   1.000
_cell.angle_alpha   90.00
_cell.angle_beta   90.00
_cell.angle_gamma   90.00
#
_symmetry.space_group_name_H-M   'P 1'
#
loop_
_entity.id
_entity.type
_entity.pdbx_description
1 polymer ?
#
loop_
_entity_poly.entity_id
_entity_poly.type
_entity_poly.pdbx_seq_one_letter_code
_entity_poly.pdbx_strand_id
1 'polypeptide(L)'
;MTNATRPTPSNPIGSVMVVGGGIAGVQAALDLADSGYFVHLIESSSAIGGVMATLDKTFPTDDCSLCILSPKLVEVGRHLNIQLHTLAEVKGVSGDPGAFRVTVFQRARYIDMEKCIGCGTCAEKCPRKVPDEYNAGLGKRKAAYVKFPQAVPLKYVIDKDHCIYFEKGKCRACEKFCPTQAVNFDDKDREFTLEVGSIILAPGFEPFDPRVYDTYNYAKLPNVVTSMEFERILSASGPFEGHLVRPSDHEEPKKIAWLQCVGSRDIHHCDNGYCSSVCCMYAIKQAGIAIEHAGPQLDTAIFFMDMRTPGKDFDKYYERAEKEKGVRFIRSRVHSIEAVPGTDDLAIQYVTEDGQVVEEVFNLVVLSVGLQISKQTLELAERLGVEIGDGRFAATSPFEPVQTSRAGIFVCGVFQSPKDIPLSVMEASAAAADSAALLAPARNTLTRKPPALTEKDVATQEPRVGVFVCHCGVNIAGVIDVAAVADYAETLPSVVYVERNLFTCAQDTQDKMKKVIEEHNLNRIVVAACSPRTHEPLFQETLKQAGLNKYLFEMANIRNMGSWVHMNEPEAATEKAKDMVRMAVAKVALQQPLGEMQLNVTKSGLVVGGGIAGMTAALALADQGYPVTLVERKDVLGGHGRKLYSTWDGQPIAPYLDELINRVIQHPNITVLTNAQIRDVQGFVGNFHTVIDVAGQRKEIDHGVAILAIGAHSFKPTEYGYGQSDRIFLNLDLDKAISERDPRIVNARSAVFIQCVGSREPERPYCSRVCCSHSIENALRLKKLDPEMDVYVLYRDIRTFGLRENLYKEARARGVLFVRFDLEKKPEVQVASDGTLTVTVVDHVLQRPIVLKPDIVTLASAIVMRTEEADELAKMFKVPLNADGFFLEAHAKLRPVDFATDGVFIAGLAHYPKPTEECIAQAKAAASRAATVLAKDSILAGGVVAVVNKDLCCGCQGCVQCCPFGAIAYLEQEAKCEVNQALCKGCGTCAATCPSEAITLLGFSHLQLYTQIDEALTA
;
A
#
# COMPACT_ATOMS: atom_id res chain seq x y z
N MET A 1 -0.32 4.00 32.81
CA MET A 1 0.44 2.99 33.57
C MET A 1 1.83 2.96 32.98
N THR A 2 2.84 3.17 33.83
CA THR A 2 4.26 3.23 33.51
C THR A 2 4.74 1.89 32.95
N ASN A 3 5.26 1.84 31.72
CA ASN A 3 5.99 0.67 31.26
C ASN A 3 7.48 0.91 31.42
N ALA A 4 7.98 0.34 32.52
CA ALA A 4 9.36 -0.04 32.68
C ALA A 4 9.88 -0.69 31.39
N THR A 5 11.18 -0.49 31.12
CA THR A 5 12.01 -1.25 30.17
C THR A 5 11.39 -2.62 29.85
N ARG A 6 11.00 -2.82 28.57
CA ARG A 6 10.39 -4.08 28.09
C ARG A 6 11.21 -5.25 28.64
N PRO A 7 10.63 -6.17 29.44
CA PRO A 7 11.39 -7.29 29.96
C PRO A 7 11.90 -8.10 28.78
N THR A 8 13.22 -8.11 28.59
CA THR A 8 13.85 -8.89 27.53
C THR A 8 13.68 -10.36 27.90
N PRO A 9 12.98 -11.17 27.08
CA PRO A 9 12.84 -12.59 27.37
C PRO A 9 14.22 -13.24 27.43
N SER A 10 14.44 -14.14 28.39
CA SER A 10 15.76 -14.73 28.66
C SER A 10 16.25 -15.66 27.54
N ASN A 11 15.34 -16.20 26.72
CA ASN A 11 15.66 -17.04 25.56
C ASN A 11 14.52 -16.98 24.51
N PRO A 12 14.42 -15.91 23.70
CA PRO A 12 13.34 -15.78 22.74
C PRO A 12 13.49 -16.78 21.58
N ILE A 13 12.35 -17.24 21.05
CA ILE A 13 12.31 -18.09 19.85
C ILE A 13 12.37 -17.18 18.61
N GLY A 14 13.30 -17.46 17.70
CA GLY A 14 13.54 -16.67 16.47
C GLY A 14 12.50 -16.84 15.35
N SER A 15 11.26 -17.19 15.69
CA SER A 15 10.15 -17.35 14.76
C SER A 15 8.93 -16.50 15.14
N VAL A 16 8.12 -16.13 14.16
CA VAL A 16 6.92 -15.31 14.34
C VAL A 16 5.73 -15.99 13.68
N MET A 17 4.56 -15.96 14.33
CA MET A 17 3.31 -16.33 13.69
C MET A 17 2.60 -15.09 13.15
N VAL A 18 2.20 -15.11 11.89
CA VAL A 18 1.31 -14.09 11.30
C VAL A 18 -0.02 -14.75 10.98
N VAL A 19 -1.13 -14.22 11.51
CA VAL A 19 -2.47 -14.78 11.36
C VAL A 19 -3.30 -13.93 10.42
N GLY A 20 -3.56 -14.45 9.22
CA GLY A 20 -4.30 -13.80 8.13
C GLY A 20 -3.38 -13.47 6.95
N GLY A 21 -3.66 -14.07 5.80
CA GLY A 21 -2.90 -13.93 4.55
C GLY A 21 -3.38 -12.81 3.64
N GLY A 22 -4.01 -11.76 4.19
CA GLY A 22 -4.29 -10.53 3.43
C GLY A 22 -3.03 -9.70 3.19
N ILE A 23 -3.15 -8.57 2.46
CA ILE A 23 -2.01 -7.71 2.14
C ILE A 23 -1.19 -7.27 3.38
N ALA A 24 -1.86 -7.02 4.52
CA ALA A 24 -1.18 -6.69 5.77
C ALA A 24 -0.33 -7.86 6.30
N GLY A 25 -0.90 -9.07 6.43
CA GLY A 25 -0.13 -10.22 6.89
C GLY A 25 0.98 -10.63 5.94
N VAL A 26 0.74 -10.52 4.62
CA VAL A 26 1.77 -10.73 3.59
C VAL A 26 2.93 -9.76 3.77
N GLN A 27 2.66 -8.47 3.97
CA GLN A 27 3.72 -7.48 4.20
C GLN A 27 4.49 -7.75 5.50
N ALA A 28 3.81 -8.05 6.60
CA ALA A 28 4.44 -8.35 7.88
C ALA A 28 5.34 -9.58 7.79
N ALA A 29 4.88 -10.62 7.09
CA ALA A 29 5.65 -11.84 6.89
C ALA A 29 6.93 -11.59 6.07
N LEU A 30 6.85 -10.82 4.99
CA LEU A 30 8.02 -10.45 4.17
C LEU A 30 9.02 -9.62 4.97
N ASP A 31 8.56 -8.56 5.65
CA ASP A 31 9.44 -7.70 6.45
C ASP A 31 10.21 -8.48 7.53
N LEU A 32 9.54 -9.39 8.25
CA LEU A 32 10.17 -10.22 9.28
C LEU A 32 11.14 -11.23 8.67
N ALA A 33 10.76 -11.86 7.57
CA ALA A 33 11.58 -12.88 6.93
C ALA A 33 12.85 -12.31 6.30
N ASP A 34 12.74 -11.13 5.68
CA ASP A 34 13.87 -10.35 5.15
C ASP A 34 14.76 -9.78 6.27
N SER A 35 14.19 -9.53 7.45
CA SER A 35 14.92 -9.06 8.63
C SER A 35 15.59 -10.18 9.45
N GLY A 36 15.51 -11.43 9.00
CA GLY A 36 16.19 -12.55 9.62
C GLY A 36 15.37 -13.35 10.63
N TYR A 37 14.04 -13.44 10.48
CA TYR A 37 13.18 -14.29 11.30
C TYR A 37 12.50 -15.40 10.48
N PHE A 38 12.19 -16.54 11.12
CA PHE A 38 11.35 -17.55 10.49
C PHE A 38 9.87 -17.22 10.71
N VAL A 39 9.03 -17.33 9.70
CA VAL A 39 7.62 -16.90 9.78
C VAL A 39 6.69 -18.06 9.48
N HIS A 40 5.72 -18.30 10.37
CA HIS A 40 4.56 -19.15 10.12
C HIS A 40 3.38 -18.25 9.72
N LEU A 41 3.01 -18.25 8.44
CA LEU A 41 1.84 -17.51 7.95
C LEU A 41 0.61 -18.43 7.96
N ILE A 42 -0.36 -18.13 8.82
CA ILE A 42 -1.60 -18.91 9.00
C ILE A 42 -2.72 -18.25 8.20
N GLU A 43 -3.33 -18.98 7.28
CA GLU A 43 -4.43 -18.52 6.42
C GLU A 43 -5.60 -19.50 6.49
N SER A 44 -6.78 -19.01 6.87
CA SER A 44 -7.97 -19.84 7.06
C SER A 44 -8.57 -20.35 5.76
N SER A 45 -8.36 -19.64 4.64
CA SER A 45 -8.79 -20.05 3.31
C SER A 45 -7.73 -20.84 2.55
N SER A 46 -8.08 -21.31 1.35
CA SER A 46 -7.20 -22.17 0.55
C SER A 46 -6.03 -21.43 -0.11
N ALA A 47 -6.00 -20.08 -0.05
CA ALA A 47 -4.97 -19.24 -0.62
C ALA A 47 -4.90 -17.86 0.05
N ILE A 48 -3.71 -17.27 0.07
CA ILE A 48 -3.47 -15.89 0.53
C ILE A 48 -3.95 -14.87 -0.52
N GLY A 49 -4.14 -13.62 -0.11
CA GLY A 49 -4.57 -12.49 -0.94
C GLY A 49 -5.61 -11.59 -0.26
N GLY A 50 -6.41 -12.15 0.65
CA GLY A 50 -7.47 -11.44 1.37
C GLY A 50 -8.48 -10.76 0.44
N VAL A 51 -9.14 -9.70 0.94
CA VAL A 51 -10.13 -8.93 0.16
C VAL A 51 -9.48 -8.17 -1.00
N MET A 52 -8.20 -7.80 -0.90
CA MET A 52 -7.52 -7.08 -1.98
C MET A 52 -7.51 -7.88 -3.29
N ALA A 53 -7.44 -9.22 -3.24
CA ALA A 53 -7.50 -10.09 -4.41
C ALA A 53 -8.86 -10.12 -5.13
N THR A 54 -9.93 -9.62 -4.49
CA THR A 54 -11.27 -9.55 -5.08
C THR A 54 -11.56 -8.20 -5.74
N LEU A 55 -10.72 -7.19 -5.49
CA LEU A 55 -10.85 -5.85 -6.09
C LEU A 55 -10.37 -5.87 -7.54
N ASP A 56 -10.99 -5.05 -8.40
CA ASP A 56 -10.51 -4.86 -9.76
C ASP A 56 -9.29 -3.92 -9.82
N LYS A 57 -9.52 -2.64 -9.49
CA LYS A 57 -8.51 -1.57 -9.40
C LYS A 57 -8.40 -0.98 -8.00
N THR A 58 -7.33 -0.23 -7.73
CA THR A 58 -7.11 0.42 -6.42
C THR A 58 -6.96 1.94 -6.56
N PHE A 59 -7.80 2.70 -5.85
CA PHE A 59 -7.70 4.17 -5.78
C PHE A 59 -6.43 4.58 -5.02
N PRO A 60 -5.78 5.72 -5.26
CA PRO A 60 -6.12 6.73 -6.26
C PRO A 60 -5.37 6.55 -7.59
N THR A 61 -4.54 5.50 -7.70
CA THR A 61 -3.68 5.26 -8.88
C THR A 61 -4.40 4.51 -10.00
N ASP A 62 -5.53 3.87 -9.69
CA ASP A 62 -6.29 3.01 -10.59
C ASP A 62 -5.49 1.79 -11.08
N ASP A 63 -4.44 1.41 -10.33
CA ASP A 63 -3.67 0.20 -10.59
C ASP A 63 -4.54 -1.04 -10.41
N CYS A 64 -4.41 -2.01 -11.33
CA CYS A 64 -5.02 -3.33 -11.19
C CYS A 64 -4.54 -3.98 -9.88
N SER A 65 -5.49 -4.34 -9.02
CA SER A 65 -5.22 -4.85 -7.67
C SER A 65 -4.38 -6.11 -7.70
N LEU A 66 -4.73 -7.07 -8.56
CA LEU A 66 -3.98 -8.32 -8.73
C LEU A 66 -2.57 -8.08 -9.28
N CYS A 67 -2.38 -7.11 -10.18
CA CYS A 67 -1.06 -6.84 -10.77
C CYS A 67 -0.03 -6.38 -9.72
N ILE A 68 -0.47 -5.62 -8.72
CA ILE A 68 0.40 -5.15 -7.65
C ILE A 68 0.46 -6.15 -6.49
N LEU A 69 -0.64 -6.87 -6.20
CA LEU A 69 -0.70 -7.85 -5.10
C LEU A 69 0.06 -9.14 -5.41
N SER A 70 -0.15 -9.73 -6.60
CA SER A 70 0.36 -11.06 -6.95
C SER A 70 1.87 -11.21 -6.80
N PRO A 71 2.73 -10.23 -7.16
CA PRO A 71 4.17 -10.31 -6.91
C PRO A 71 4.51 -10.56 -5.43
N LYS A 72 3.85 -9.88 -4.48
CA LYS A 72 4.05 -10.09 -3.05
C LYS A 72 3.56 -11.46 -2.58
N LEU A 73 2.45 -11.95 -3.14
CA LEU A 73 1.96 -13.30 -2.83
C LEU A 73 2.96 -14.37 -3.29
N VAL A 74 3.50 -14.22 -4.50
CA VAL A 74 4.51 -15.14 -5.05
C VAL A 74 5.80 -15.09 -4.23
N GLU A 75 6.24 -13.90 -3.83
CA GLU A 75 7.40 -13.71 -2.96
C GLU A 75 7.23 -14.48 -1.65
N VAL A 76 6.08 -14.34 -0.97
CA VAL A 76 5.74 -15.12 0.23
C VAL A 76 5.74 -16.62 -0.05
N GLY A 77 5.13 -17.06 -1.14
CA GLY A 77 5.04 -18.48 -1.50
C GLY A 77 6.38 -19.15 -1.78
N ARG A 78 7.43 -18.37 -2.09
CA ARG A 78 8.78 -18.84 -2.41
C ARG A 78 9.80 -18.58 -1.32
N HIS A 79 9.48 -17.73 -0.34
CA HIS A 79 10.45 -17.30 0.64
C HIS A 79 10.87 -18.46 1.56
N LEU A 80 12.17 -18.76 1.62
CA LEU A 80 12.70 -19.91 2.39
C LEU A 80 12.39 -19.86 3.88
N ASN A 81 12.24 -18.65 4.41
CA ASN A 81 11.93 -18.39 5.82
C ASN A 81 10.45 -18.11 6.08
N ILE A 82 9.56 -18.34 5.10
CA ILE A 82 8.11 -18.26 5.31
C ILE A 82 7.50 -19.63 5.05
N GLN A 83 6.85 -20.18 6.07
CA GLN A 83 6.04 -21.38 5.93
C GLN A 83 4.57 -20.99 5.90
N LEU A 84 3.94 -21.19 4.75
CA LEU A 84 2.52 -20.91 4.54
C LEU A 84 1.64 -22.12 4.94
N HIS A 85 0.74 -21.89 5.89
CA HIS A 85 -0.27 -22.85 6.35
C HIS A 85 -1.65 -22.38 5.89
N THR A 86 -2.14 -22.92 4.78
CA THR A 86 -3.51 -22.63 4.28
C THR A 86 -4.52 -23.60 4.85
N LEU A 87 -5.81 -23.22 4.83
CA LEU A 87 -6.89 -23.96 5.48
C LEU A 87 -6.65 -24.14 7.00
N ALA A 88 -5.89 -23.23 7.61
CA ALA A 88 -5.40 -23.33 8.97
C ALA A 88 -5.95 -22.21 9.86
N GLU A 89 -6.28 -22.55 11.11
CA GLU A 89 -6.84 -21.65 12.10
C GLU A 89 -6.17 -21.86 13.45
N VAL A 90 -5.98 -20.77 14.20
CA VAL A 90 -5.48 -20.83 15.58
C VAL A 90 -6.60 -21.26 16.53
N LYS A 91 -6.35 -22.28 17.34
CA LYS A 91 -7.28 -22.79 18.35
C LYS A 91 -6.95 -22.37 19.77
N GLY A 92 -5.68 -22.09 20.07
CA GLY A 92 -5.30 -21.59 21.39
C GLY A 92 -3.82 -21.18 21.47
N VAL A 93 -3.51 -20.30 22.41
CA VAL A 93 -2.15 -19.80 22.67
C VAL A 93 -1.86 -19.80 24.15
N SER A 94 -0.76 -20.43 24.53
CA SER A 94 -0.19 -20.45 25.87
C SER A 94 1.25 -19.92 25.85
N GLY A 95 1.80 -19.59 27.01
CA GLY A 95 3.13 -19.00 27.15
C GLY A 95 3.14 -17.48 27.14
N ASP A 96 4.36 -16.95 27.15
CA ASP A 96 4.70 -15.56 27.42
C ASP A 96 5.42 -14.91 26.23
N PRO A 97 5.51 -13.57 26.17
CA PRO A 97 6.25 -12.87 25.11
C PRO A 97 7.67 -13.44 24.95
N GLY A 98 8.03 -13.80 23.71
CA GLY A 98 9.30 -14.44 23.39
C GLY A 98 9.25 -15.97 23.33
N ALA A 99 8.22 -16.62 23.89
CA ALA A 99 8.08 -18.08 23.89
C ALA A 99 6.60 -18.51 24.01
N PHE A 100 5.84 -18.36 22.93
CA PHE A 100 4.48 -18.85 22.81
C PHE A 100 4.43 -20.26 22.25
N ARG A 101 3.47 -21.03 22.78
CA ARG A 101 3.07 -22.32 22.24
C ARG A 101 1.65 -22.20 21.69
N VAL A 102 1.52 -22.37 20.37
CA VAL A 102 0.28 -22.12 19.62
C VAL A 102 -0.26 -23.41 19.02
N THR A 103 -1.52 -23.72 19.29
CA THR A 103 -2.23 -24.85 18.69
C THR A 103 -2.93 -24.40 17.41
N VAL A 104 -2.62 -25.07 16.30
CA VAL A 104 -3.16 -24.79 14.97
C VAL A 104 -3.93 -26.01 14.47
N PHE A 105 -5.15 -25.77 14.01
CA PHE A 105 -5.98 -26.76 13.32
C PHE A 105 -5.95 -26.48 11.83
N GLN A 106 -5.71 -27.50 11.02
CA GLN A 106 -5.68 -27.39 9.57
C GLN A 106 -6.64 -28.41 8.96
N ARG A 107 -7.58 -27.90 8.15
CA ARG A 107 -8.56 -28.73 7.44
C ARG A 107 -7.90 -29.51 6.31
N ALA A 108 -8.42 -30.70 6.06
CA ALA A 108 -8.05 -31.51 4.91
C ALA A 108 -8.30 -30.72 3.62
N ARG A 109 -7.31 -30.74 2.72
CA ARG A 109 -7.42 -30.14 1.39
C ARG A 109 -8.00 -31.13 0.37
N TYR A 110 -7.84 -32.42 0.65
CA TYR A 110 -8.16 -33.55 -0.22
C TYR A 110 -7.39 -33.54 -1.55
N ILE A 111 -6.30 -32.77 -1.60
CA ILE A 111 -5.38 -32.63 -2.73
C ILE A 111 -3.97 -32.63 -2.15
N ASP A 112 -3.15 -33.54 -2.63
CA ASP A 112 -1.72 -33.60 -2.36
C ASP A 112 -1.02 -32.39 -3.00
N MET A 113 -0.45 -31.54 -2.15
CA MET A 113 0.16 -30.27 -2.53
C MET A 113 1.43 -30.45 -3.37
N GLU A 114 2.16 -31.54 -3.18
CA GLU A 114 3.40 -31.83 -3.90
C GLU A 114 3.10 -32.34 -5.31
N LYS A 115 2.04 -33.14 -5.47
CA LYS A 115 1.63 -33.70 -6.77
C LYS A 115 0.76 -32.77 -7.61
N CYS A 116 0.00 -31.88 -6.99
CA CYS A 116 -0.94 -31.01 -7.72
C CYS A 116 -0.20 -29.97 -8.55
N ILE A 117 -0.44 -29.93 -9.86
CA ILE A 117 0.18 -28.96 -10.78
C ILE A 117 -0.77 -27.82 -11.18
N GLY A 118 -1.85 -27.58 -10.44
CA GLY A 118 -2.75 -26.45 -10.73
C GLY A 118 -3.49 -26.47 -12.09
N CYS A 119 -3.46 -27.58 -12.83
CA CYS A 119 -3.95 -27.64 -14.23
C CYS A 119 -5.46 -27.45 -14.44
N GLY A 120 -6.30 -27.58 -13.39
CA GLY A 120 -7.75 -27.35 -13.48
C GLY A 120 -8.61 -28.47 -14.06
N THR A 121 -8.04 -29.57 -14.55
CA THR A 121 -8.81 -30.73 -15.05
C THR A 121 -9.82 -31.27 -14.02
N CYS A 122 -9.46 -31.23 -12.73
CA CYS A 122 -10.36 -31.67 -11.67
C CYS A 122 -11.62 -30.79 -11.54
N ALA A 123 -11.52 -29.48 -11.75
CA ALA A 123 -12.66 -28.57 -11.76
C ALA A 123 -13.48 -28.73 -13.04
N GLU A 124 -12.82 -28.81 -14.20
CA GLU A 124 -13.47 -29.00 -15.51
C GLU A 124 -14.38 -30.25 -15.50
N LYS A 125 -13.87 -31.37 -14.96
CA LYS A 125 -14.60 -32.64 -14.87
C LYS A 125 -15.54 -32.75 -13.68
N CYS A 126 -15.57 -31.76 -12.78
CA CYS A 126 -16.48 -31.77 -11.63
C CYS A 126 -17.92 -31.44 -12.07
N PRO A 127 -18.90 -32.32 -11.81
CA PRO A 127 -20.30 -32.08 -12.21
C PRO A 127 -21.04 -31.12 -11.27
N ARG A 128 -20.59 -30.93 -10.02
CA ARG A 128 -21.26 -30.06 -9.05
C ARG A 128 -21.01 -28.58 -9.38
N LYS A 129 -22.06 -27.78 -9.34
CA LYS A 129 -22.01 -26.32 -9.37
C LYS A 129 -22.30 -25.78 -7.97
N VAL A 130 -21.51 -24.83 -7.50
CA VAL A 130 -21.59 -24.19 -6.17
C VAL A 130 -21.58 -22.67 -6.38
N PRO A 131 -22.32 -21.85 -5.61
CA PRO A 131 -22.15 -20.40 -5.64
C PRO A 131 -20.68 -20.01 -5.49
N ASP A 132 -20.21 -19.07 -6.30
CA ASP A 132 -18.81 -18.64 -6.28
C ASP A 132 -18.63 -17.47 -5.30
N GLU A 133 -18.06 -17.74 -4.14
CA GLU A 133 -17.84 -16.74 -3.09
C GLU A 133 -16.80 -15.69 -3.51
N TYR A 134 -15.84 -16.03 -4.38
CA TYR A 134 -14.87 -15.06 -4.91
C TYR A 134 -15.55 -14.03 -5.81
N ASN A 135 -16.56 -14.46 -6.55
CA ASN A 135 -17.39 -13.63 -7.42
C ASN A 135 -18.67 -13.15 -6.73
N ALA A 136 -18.68 -13.08 -5.38
CA ALA A 136 -19.79 -12.59 -4.57
C ALA A 136 -21.15 -13.26 -4.88
N GLY A 137 -21.14 -14.51 -5.33
CA GLY A 137 -22.35 -15.26 -5.68
C GLY A 137 -22.95 -14.96 -7.06
N LEU A 138 -22.39 -14.00 -7.81
CA LEU A 138 -22.81 -13.63 -9.18
C LEU A 138 -22.52 -14.74 -10.20
N GLY A 139 -21.60 -15.65 -9.87
CA GLY A 139 -21.22 -16.79 -10.69
C GLY A 139 -21.37 -18.14 -9.98
N LYS A 140 -21.01 -19.21 -10.68
CA LYS A 140 -20.91 -20.57 -10.11
C LYS A 140 -19.49 -21.11 -10.28
N ARG A 141 -18.93 -21.65 -9.21
CA ARG A 141 -17.71 -22.47 -9.22
C ARG A 141 -18.04 -23.95 -9.13
N LYS A 142 -17.00 -24.78 -9.06
CA LYS A 142 -17.07 -26.24 -8.90
C LYS A 142 -16.72 -26.65 -7.48
N ALA A 143 -17.01 -27.90 -7.10
CA ALA A 143 -16.62 -28.42 -5.79
C ALA A 143 -15.10 -28.64 -5.68
N ALA A 144 -14.44 -29.07 -6.76
CA ALA A 144 -12.99 -28.95 -6.88
C ALA A 144 -12.68 -27.57 -7.48
N TYR A 145 -11.94 -26.72 -6.77
CA TYR A 145 -11.72 -25.34 -7.19
C TYR A 145 -10.36 -24.79 -6.73
N VAL A 146 -9.95 -23.70 -7.37
CA VAL A 146 -8.92 -22.76 -6.90
C VAL A 146 -9.65 -21.49 -6.49
N LYS A 147 -9.22 -20.83 -5.41
CA LYS A 147 -9.94 -19.67 -4.84
C LYS A 147 -10.09 -18.52 -5.85
N PHE A 148 -9.05 -18.24 -6.63
CA PHE A 148 -9.03 -17.25 -7.70
C PHE A 148 -7.85 -17.55 -8.66
N PRO A 149 -7.86 -17.06 -9.92
CA PRO A 149 -6.92 -17.52 -10.96
C PRO A 149 -5.43 -17.41 -10.63
N GLN A 150 -5.04 -16.42 -9.80
CA GLN A 150 -3.65 -16.16 -9.39
C GLN A 150 -3.40 -16.50 -7.92
N ALA A 151 -4.18 -17.44 -7.36
CA ALA A 151 -4.08 -17.85 -5.98
C ALA A 151 -2.68 -18.34 -5.62
N VAL A 152 -2.19 -17.98 -4.43
CA VAL A 152 -0.98 -18.56 -3.84
C VAL A 152 -1.37 -19.29 -2.55
N PRO A 153 -1.03 -20.59 -2.41
CA PRO A 153 -0.46 -21.45 -3.44
C PRO A 153 -1.48 -21.72 -4.57
N LEU A 154 -1.00 -21.85 -5.82
CA LEU A 154 -1.85 -22.17 -6.97
C LEU A 154 -2.18 -23.66 -6.98
N LYS A 155 -2.99 -24.10 -6.01
CA LYS A 155 -3.30 -25.50 -5.74
C LYS A 155 -4.80 -25.65 -5.49
N TYR A 156 -5.37 -26.68 -6.10
CA TYR A 156 -6.79 -26.99 -5.95
C TYR A 156 -7.11 -27.45 -4.52
N VAL A 157 -8.38 -27.33 -4.16
CA VAL A 157 -8.99 -27.86 -2.94
C VAL A 157 -10.34 -28.47 -3.31
N ILE A 158 -10.77 -29.49 -2.56
CA ILE A 158 -12.12 -30.04 -2.69
C ILE A 158 -12.97 -29.52 -1.54
N ASP A 159 -14.03 -28.81 -1.89
CA ASP A 159 -15.09 -28.40 -0.99
C ASP A 159 -15.87 -29.64 -0.52
N LYS A 160 -15.60 -30.08 0.71
CA LYS A 160 -16.20 -31.27 1.31
C LYS A 160 -17.72 -31.17 1.35
N ASP A 161 -18.24 -30.00 1.71
CA ASP A 161 -19.65 -29.79 2.02
C ASP A 161 -20.54 -29.87 0.77
N HIS A 162 -19.96 -29.66 -0.41
CA HIS A 162 -20.68 -29.72 -1.69
C HIS A 162 -20.25 -30.88 -2.60
N CYS A 163 -19.19 -31.63 -2.25
CA CYS A 163 -18.65 -32.68 -3.09
C CYS A 163 -19.53 -33.95 -3.07
N ILE A 164 -19.98 -34.37 -4.25
CA ILE A 164 -20.84 -35.56 -4.42
C ILE A 164 -20.18 -36.85 -3.91
N TYR A 165 -18.85 -36.95 -3.91
CA TYR A 165 -18.17 -38.11 -3.33
C TYR A 165 -18.37 -38.17 -1.81
N PHE A 166 -18.25 -37.07 -1.08
CA PHE A 166 -18.48 -37.06 0.37
C PHE A 166 -19.97 -37.15 0.71
N GLU A 167 -20.86 -36.62 -0.14
CA GLU A 167 -22.31 -36.76 0.04
C GLU A 167 -22.83 -38.19 -0.24
N LYS A 168 -22.31 -38.87 -1.28
CA LYS A 168 -22.93 -40.09 -1.86
C LYS A 168 -21.97 -41.25 -2.14
N GLY A 169 -20.67 -41.09 -1.93
CA GLY A 169 -19.64 -42.14 -2.06
C GLY A 169 -19.18 -42.53 -3.47
N LYS A 170 -19.67 -41.90 -4.56
CA LYS A 170 -19.53 -42.47 -5.93
C LYS A 170 -18.98 -41.61 -7.07
N CYS A 171 -18.74 -40.30 -6.89
CA CYS A 171 -18.38 -39.41 -8.02
C CYS A 171 -16.96 -39.65 -8.58
N ARG A 172 -15.91 -39.50 -7.74
CA ARG A 172 -14.47 -39.72 -8.04
C ARG A 172 -13.92 -39.21 -9.40
N ALA A 173 -14.66 -38.36 -10.13
CA ALA A 173 -14.25 -37.87 -11.44
C ALA A 173 -12.94 -37.07 -11.39
N CYS A 174 -12.80 -36.19 -10.39
CA CYS A 174 -11.56 -35.43 -10.21
C CYS A 174 -10.34 -36.33 -9.98
N GLU A 175 -10.48 -37.44 -9.25
CA GLU A 175 -9.41 -38.43 -9.04
C GLU A 175 -9.08 -39.15 -10.34
N LYS A 176 -10.09 -39.66 -11.05
CA LYS A 176 -9.93 -40.40 -12.32
C LYS A 176 -9.19 -39.60 -13.39
N PHE A 177 -9.48 -38.31 -13.53
CA PHE A 177 -8.94 -37.45 -14.59
C PHE A 177 -7.72 -36.63 -14.15
N CYS A 178 -7.26 -36.74 -12.90
CA CYS A 178 -6.08 -36.01 -12.45
C CYS A 178 -4.81 -36.62 -13.07
N PRO A 179 -4.07 -35.90 -13.94
CA PRO A 179 -2.92 -36.46 -14.62
C PRO A 179 -1.77 -36.84 -13.68
N THR A 180 -1.67 -36.17 -12.52
CA THR A 180 -0.62 -36.40 -11.52
C THR A 180 -1.11 -37.19 -10.31
N GLN A 181 -2.34 -37.70 -10.33
CA GLN A 181 -2.95 -38.45 -9.22
C GLN A 181 -2.85 -37.71 -7.87
N ALA A 182 -3.04 -36.38 -7.91
CA ALA A 182 -2.94 -35.53 -6.73
C ALA A 182 -4.20 -35.54 -5.85
N VAL A 183 -5.34 -36.04 -6.33
CA VAL A 183 -6.57 -36.11 -5.53
C VAL A 183 -6.41 -37.18 -4.45
N ASN A 184 -6.64 -36.80 -3.20
CA ASN A 184 -6.55 -37.70 -2.05
C ASN A 184 -7.78 -37.51 -1.15
N PHE A 185 -8.81 -38.34 -1.35
CA PHE A 185 -10.03 -38.27 -0.53
C PHE A 185 -9.85 -38.75 0.91
N ASP A 186 -8.74 -39.44 1.22
CA ASP A 186 -8.43 -39.95 2.56
C ASP A 186 -7.63 -38.95 3.40
N ASP A 187 -7.35 -37.76 2.86
CA ASP A 187 -6.77 -36.64 3.61
C ASP A 187 -7.66 -36.26 4.82
N LYS A 188 -7.03 -35.95 5.95
CA LYS A 188 -7.71 -35.73 7.23
C LYS A 188 -7.31 -34.40 7.85
N ASP A 189 -8.28 -33.81 8.55
CA ASP A 189 -8.03 -32.66 9.39
C ASP A 189 -6.93 -33.01 10.41
N ARG A 190 -6.04 -32.07 10.66
CA ARG A 190 -4.89 -32.25 11.56
C ARG A 190 -4.78 -31.10 12.53
N GLU A 191 -4.32 -31.42 13.73
CA GLU A 191 -3.97 -30.44 14.75
C GLU A 191 -2.48 -30.60 15.07
N PHE A 192 -1.77 -29.48 15.15
CA PHE A 192 -0.35 -29.46 15.48
C PHE A 192 -0.02 -28.21 16.30
N THR A 193 1.12 -28.28 17.00
CA THR A 193 1.60 -27.18 17.82
C THR A 193 2.80 -26.52 17.14
N LEU A 194 2.82 -25.19 17.14
CA LEU A 194 3.96 -24.37 16.74
C LEU A 194 4.50 -23.60 17.95
N GLU A 195 5.82 -23.46 18.02
CA GLU A 195 6.49 -22.59 19.00
C GLU A 195 6.99 -21.34 18.28
N VAL A 196 6.60 -20.17 18.79
CA VAL A 196 6.91 -18.86 18.19
C VAL A 196 7.24 -17.83 19.26
N GLY A 197 8.10 -16.86 18.93
CA GLY A 197 8.46 -15.79 19.84
C GLY A 197 7.39 -14.70 19.96
N SER A 198 6.64 -14.46 18.89
CA SER A 198 5.58 -13.45 18.84
C SER A 198 4.48 -13.81 17.85
N ILE A 199 3.36 -13.09 17.93
CA ILE A 199 2.18 -13.29 17.07
C ILE A 199 1.73 -11.93 16.50
N ILE A 200 1.42 -11.86 15.21
CA ILE A 200 0.83 -10.69 14.55
C ILE A 200 -0.55 -11.07 14.00
N LEU A 201 -1.57 -10.33 14.39
CA LEU A 201 -2.96 -10.52 13.95
C LEU A 201 -3.28 -9.58 12.78
N ALA A 202 -3.55 -10.18 11.63
CA ALA A 202 -3.97 -9.52 10.39
C ALA A 202 -5.21 -10.20 9.74
N PRO A 203 -6.27 -10.55 10.50
CA PRO A 203 -7.39 -11.34 9.99
C PRO A 203 -8.26 -10.62 8.94
N GLY A 204 -8.10 -9.29 8.80
CA GLY A 204 -8.84 -8.49 7.82
C GLY A 204 -10.20 -8.05 8.34
N PHE A 205 -11.21 -8.10 7.47
CA PHE A 205 -12.59 -7.68 7.74
C PHE A 205 -13.57 -8.49 6.89
N GLU A 206 -14.85 -8.40 7.22
CA GLU A 206 -15.94 -8.81 6.34
C GLU A 206 -16.73 -7.56 5.87
N PRO A 207 -17.11 -7.48 4.58
CA PRO A 207 -18.01 -6.43 4.12
C PRO A 207 -19.35 -6.50 4.84
N PHE A 208 -19.93 -5.35 5.14
CA PHE A 208 -21.25 -5.26 5.74
C PHE A 208 -22.32 -5.87 4.82
N ASP A 209 -23.26 -6.60 5.40
CA ASP A 209 -24.37 -7.23 4.70
C ASP A 209 -25.64 -6.35 4.76
N PRO A 210 -26.05 -5.73 3.64
CA PRO A 210 -27.17 -4.78 3.63
C PRO A 210 -28.55 -5.44 3.65
N ARG A 211 -28.66 -6.77 3.75
CA ARG A 211 -29.96 -7.45 3.86
C ARG A 211 -30.79 -7.03 5.07
N VAL A 212 -30.17 -6.43 6.08
CA VAL A 212 -30.87 -5.87 7.26
C VAL A 212 -31.67 -4.60 6.95
N TYR A 213 -31.44 -3.95 5.81
CA TYR A 213 -32.16 -2.76 5.37
C TYR A 213 -33.31 -3.13 4.45
N ASP A 214 -34.52 -3.23 5.01
CA ASP A 214 -35.74 -3.46 4.22
C ASP A 214 -35.97 -2.36 3.18
N THR A 215 -35.54 -1.13 3.47
CA THR A 215 -35.75 0.05 2.62
C THR A 215 -34.88 0.07 1.36
N TYR A 216 -33.70 -0.57 1.38
CA TYR A 216 -32.86 -0.71 0.19
C TYR A 216 -33.23 -1.92 -0.67
N ASN A 217 -34.02 -2.85 -0.10
CA ASN A 217 -34.60 -3.99 -0.82
C ASN A 217 -33.58 -4.84 -1.60
N TYR A 218 -32.32 -4.86 -1.13
CA TYR A 218 -31.16 -5.49 -1.78
C TYR A 218 -31.41 -6.97 -2.13
N ALA A 219 -32.03 -7.73 -1.23
CA ALA A 219 -32.28 -9.15 -1.45
C ALA A 219 -33.35 -9.46 -2.53
N LYS A 220 -34.19 -8.50 -2.89
CA LYS A 220 -35.33 -8.71 -3.82
C LYS A 220 -35.12 -8.03 -5.17
N LEU A 221 -34.25 -7.03 -5.25
CA LEU A 221 -34.02 -6.25 -6.47
C LEU A 221 -32.66 -6.62 -7.08
N PRO A 222 -32.60 -7.34 -8.20
CA PRO A 222 -31.34 -7.85 -8.79
C PRO A 222 -30.37 -6.74 -9.20
N ASN A 223 -30.88 -5.54 -9.53
CA ASN A 223 -30.07 -4.40 -9.93
C ASN A 223 -29.60 -3.52 -8.76
N VAL A 224 -29.90 -3.93 -7.51
CA VAL A 224 -29.27 -3.37 -6.32
C VAL A 224 -28.12 -4.29 -5.94
N VAL A 225 -26.89 -3.81 -6.09
CA VAL A 225 -25.67 -4.57 -5.80
C VAL A 225 -24.87 -3.89 -4.71
N THR A 226 -24.02 -4.62 -4.01
CA THR A 226 -23.00 -4.08 -3.11
C THR A 226 -21.80 -3.59 -3.90
N SER A 227 -20.99 -2.72 -3.29
CA SER A 227 -19.73 -2.30 -3.87
C SER A 227 -18.78 -3.47 -4.12
N MET A 228 -18.86 -4.56 -3.34
CA MET A 228 -18.03 -5.76 -3.56
C MET A 228 -18.51 -6.57 -4.77
N GLU A 229 -19.82 -6.74 -4.96
CA GLU A 229 -20.37 -7.33 -6.18
C GLU A 229 -20.00 -6.50 -7.40
N PHE A 230 -20.04 -5.17 -7.29
CA PHE A 230 -19.66 -4.26 -8.36
C PHE A 230 -18.17 -4.35 -8.73
N GLU A 231 -17.25 -4.55 -7.76
CA GLU A 231 -15.84 -4.89 -8.08
C GLU A 231 -15.74 -6.15 -8.94
N ARG A 232 -16.57 -7.16 -8.66
CA ARG A 232 -16.56 -8.41 -9.43
C ARG A 232 -17.17 -8.22 -10.80
N ILE A 233 -18.19 -7.38 -10.96
CA ILE A 233 -18.74 -7.02 -12.27
C ILE A 233 -17.68 -6.37 -13.16
N LEU A 234 -16.96 -5.37 -12.62
CA LEU A 234 -15.94 -4.65 -13.37
C LEU A 234 -14.66 -5.45 -13.63
N SER A 235 -14.40 -6.50 -12.85
CA SER A 235 -13.13 -7.21 -12.94
C SER A 235 -13.01 -8.05 -14.21
N ALA A 236 -11.87 -7.96 -14.89
CA ALA A 236 -11.50 -8.87 -15.99
C ALA A 236 -11.42 -10.35 -15.57
N SER A 237 -11.27 -10.63 -14.27
CA SER A 237 -11.32 -11.99 -13.69
C SER A 237 -12.68 -12.35 -13.09
N GLY A 238 -13.66 -11.45 -13.26
CA GLY A 238 -15.02 -11.55 -12.76
C GLY A 238 -15.90 -12.43 -13.63
N PRO A 239 -17.16 -12.66 -13.21
CA PRO A 239 -18.10 -13.51 -13.94
C PRO A 239 -18.55 -12.93 -15.28
N PHE A 240 -18.34 -11.63 -15.50
CA PHE A 240 -18.69 -10.91 -16.73
C PHE A 240 -17.46 -10.43 -17.51
N GLU A 241 -16.26 -10.94 -17.18
CA GLU A 241 -15.01 -10.69 -17.92
C GLU A 241 -14.65 -9.19 -18.09
N GLY A 242 -15.14 -8.33 -17.19
CA GLY A 242 -14.93 -6.89 -17.21
C GLY A 242 -15.99 -6.09 -17.96
N HIS A 243 -17.01 -6.73 -18.52
CA HIS A 243 -18.15 -6.05 -19.12
C HIS A 243 -19.10 -5.51 -18.04
N LEU A 244 -19.34 -4.20 -18.08
CA LEU A 244 -20.27 -3.55 -17.16
C LEU A 244 -21.71 -3.90 -17.55
N VAL A 245 -22.35 -4.74 -16.75
CA VAL A 245 -23.70 -5.24 -17.01
C VAL A 245 -24.60 -5.16 -15.78
N ARG A 246 -25.91 -5.12 -16.02
CA ARG A 246 -26.93 -5.31 -14.99
C ARG A 246 -27.10 -6.78 -14.66
N PRO A 247 -27.19 -7.17 -13.37
CA PRO A 247 -27.43 -8.57 -13.01
C PRO A 247 -28.78 -9.13 -13.46
N SER A 248 -29.81 -8.29 -13.68
CA SER A 248 -31.16 -8.77 -14.04
C SER A 248 -31.25 -9.31 -15.47
N ASP A 249 -30.66 -8.60 -16.43
CA ASP A 249 -30.81 -8.87 -17.87
C ASP A 249 -29.51 -8.87 -18.66
N HIS A 250 -28.38 -8.60 -18.01
CA HIS A 250 -27.03 -8.53 -18.59
C HIS A 250 -26.85 -7.41 -19.63
N GLU A 251 -27.76 -6.43 -19.67
CA GLU A 251 -27.63 -5.24 -20.50
C GLU A 251 -26.70 -4.20 -19.85
N GLU A 252 -26.09 -3.35 -20.67
CA GLU A 252 -25.24 -2.25 -20.20
C GLU A 252 -26.11 -1.16 -19.53
N PRO A 253 -25.83 -0.76 -18.28
CA PRO A 253 -26.59 0.29 -17.60
C PRO A 253 -26.27 1.66 -18.22
N LYS A 254 -27.28 2.51 -18.40
CA LYS A 254 -27.09 3.90 -18.86
C LYS A 254 -26.95 4.88 -17.70
N LYS A 255 -27.36 4.47 -16.50
CA LYS A 255 -27.42 5.32 -15.32
C LYS A 255 -27.24 4.54 -14.02
N ILE A 256 -26.26 4.94 -13.20
CA ILE A 256 -25.87 4.23 -11.97
C ILE A 256 -25.81 5.18 -10.76
N ALA A 257 -26.37 4.76 -9.64
CA ALA A 257 -26.26 5.47 -8.36
C ALA A 257 -25.37 4.71 -7.36
N TRP A 258 -24.52 5.41 -6.60
CA TRP A 258 -23.82 4.87 -5.44
C TRP A 258 -24.39 5.47 -4.17
N LEU A 259 -24.79 4.64 -3.21
CA LEU A 259 -25.28 5.09 -1.91
C LEU A 259 -24.22 4.91 -0.83
N GLN A 260 -23.82 6.01 -0.20
CA GLN A 260 -22.75 6.00 0.80
C GLN A 260 -23.21 5.65 2.21
N CYS A 261 -22.25 5.24 3.04
CA CYS A 261 -22.44 4.96 4.47
C CYS A 261 -23.43 3.81 4.75
N VAL A 262 -23.50 2.80 3.88
CA VAL A 262 -24.32 1.61 4.12
C VAL A 262 -23.63 0.72 5.16
N GLY A 263 -24.23 0.55 6.33
CA GLY A 263 -23.62 -0.20 7.44
C GLY A 263 -22.51 0.55 8.18
N SER A 264 -22.48 1.88 8.11
CA SER A 264 -21.52 2.75 8.80
C SER A 264 -22.16 4.08 9.17
N ARG A 265 -21.68 4.72 10.24
CA ARG A 265 -22.31 5.91 10.82
C ARG A 265 -23.80 5.66 11.13
N ASP A 266 -24.12 4.43 11.54
CA ASP A 266 -25.49 3.96 11.78
C ASP A 266 -25.55 3.13 13.07
N ILE A 267 -26.23 3.68 14.07
CA ILE A 267 -26.45 3.03 15.37
C ILE A 267 -27.82 2.35 15.48
N HIS A 268 -28.68 2.52 14.49
CA HIS A 268 -30.06 2.03 14.55
C HIS A 268 -30.17 0.59 14.05
N HIS A 269 -29.46 0.26 12.97
CA HIS A 269 -29.61 -1.05 12.31
C HIS A 269 -28.45 -2.02 12.55
N CYS A 270 -27.24 -1.53 12.81
CA CYS A 270 -26.05 -2.38 12.93
C CYS A 270 -25.07 -2.01 14.05
N ASP A 271 -25.37 -0.95 14.82
CA ASP A 271 -24.51 -0.39 15.87
C ASP A 271 -23.08 -0.01 15.43
N ASN A 272 -22.87 0.17 14.11
CA ASN A 272 -21.61 0.62 13.55
C ASN A 272 -21.60 2.17 13.53
N GLY A 273 -21.41 2.78 14.70
CA GLY A 273 -21.36 4.24 14.87
C GLY A 273 -20.15 4.93 14.21
N TYR A 274 -19.16 4.16 13.76
CA TYR A 274 -17.93 4.64 13.16
C TYR A 274 -18.03 4.84 11.64
N CYS A 275 -17.04 5.54 11.07
CA CYS A 275 -16.87 5.65 9.63
C CYS A 275 -15.93 4.56 9.11
N SER A 276 -16.31 3.90 8.01
CA SER A 276 -15.49 2.86 7.37
C SER A 276 -14.24 3.36 6.64
N SER A 277 -13.99 4.68 6.63
CA SER A 277 -12.80 5.36 6.08
C SER A 277 -12.53 5.22 4.56
N VAL A 278 -13.06 4.21 3.89
CA VAL A 278 -12.70 3.86 2.50
C VAL A 278 -13.86 3.97 1.50
N CYS A 279 -15.11 4.02 1.98
CA CYS A 279 -16.30 3.93 1.13
C CYS A 279 -16.48 5.08 0.13
N CYS A 280 -16.16 6.29 0.57
CA CYS A 280 -16.11 7.45 -0.32
C CYS A 280 -15.14 7.20 -1.49
N MET A 281 -13.94 6.69 -1.21
CA MET A 281 -12.90 6.54 -2.21
C MET A 281 -13.17 5.40 -3.20
N TYR A 282 -13.61 4.23 -2.74
CA TYR A 282 -13.89 3.16 -3.69
C TYR A 282 -15.11 3.49 -4.57
N ALA A 283 -16.10 4.26 -4.08
CA ALA A 283 -17.24 4.65 -4.90
C ALA A 283 -16.84 5.68 -5.98
N ILE A 284 -16.00 6.66 -5.62
CA ILE A 284 -15.40 7.59 -6.60
C ILE A 284 -14.64 6.80 -7.67
N LYS A 285 -13.86 5.80 -7.24
CA LYS A 285 -13.15 4.90 -8.15
C LYS A 285 -14.10 4.12 -9.04
N GLN A 286 -15.06 3.42 -8.45
CA GLN A 286 -16.02 2.60 -9.18
C GLN A 286 -16.82 3.41 -10.20
N ALA A 287 -17.28 4.61 -9.85
CA ALA A 287 -17.95 5.50 -10.79
C ALA A 287 -17.02 5.92 -11.94
N GLY A 288 -15.80 6.33 -11.62
CA GLY A 288 -14.81 6.73 -12.63
C GLY A 288 -14.35 5.59 -13.55
N ILE A 289 -14.29 4.35 -13.05
CA ILE A 289 -13.95 3.16 -13.85
C ILE A 289 -15.15 2.68 -14.66
N ALA A 290 -16.37 2.79 -14.13
CA ALA A 290 -17.58 2.47 -14.89
C ALA A 290 -17.69 3.33 -16.17
N ILE A 291 -17.35 4.63 -16.07
CA ILE A 291 -17.29 5.52 -17.24
C ILE A 291 -16.19 5.10 -18.22
N GLU A 292 -15.03 4.62 -17.75
CA GLU A 292 -13.99 4.08 -18.63
C GLU A 292 -14.46 2.85 -19.41
N HIS A 293 -15.34 2.03 -18.83
CA HIS A 293 -15.85 0.80 -19.45
C HIS A 293 -17.03 1.07 -20.41
N ALA A 294 -17.98 1.92 -20.02
CA ALA A 294 -19.20 2.20 -20.79
C ALA A 294 -19.07 3.42 -21.73
N GLY A 295 -18.11 4.30 -21.49
CA GLY A 295 -17.95 5.57 -22.20
C GLY A 295 -18.60 6.78 -21.49
N PRO A 296 -18.36 7.99 -22.00
CA PRO A 296 -18.70 9.25 -21.34
C PRO A 296 -20.21 9.55 -21.23
N GLN A 297 -21.06 8.78 -21.93
CA GLN A 297 -22.52 8.91 -21.88
C GLN A 297 -23.16 8.27 -20.65
N LEU A 298 -22.40 7.48 -19.87
CA LEU A 298 -22.88 6.86 -18.63
C LEU A 298 -23.13 7.93 -17.56
N ASP A 299 -24.38 8.05 -17.11
CA ASP A 299 -24.74 8.95 -16.01
C ASP A 299 -24.41 8.29 -14.66
N THR A 300 -23.50 8.90 -13.89
CA THR A 300 -23.09 8.40 -12.57
C THR A 300 -23.40 9.41 -11.47
N ALA A 301 -24.03 8.94 -10.39
CA ALA A 301 -24.36 9.77 -9.24
C ALA A 301 -23.91 9.11 -7.91
N ILE A 302 -23.19 9.85 -7.08
CA ILE A 302 -22.78 9.42 -5.75
C ILE A 302 -23.57 10.21 -4.69
N PHE A 303 -24.41 9.51 -3.94
CA PHE A 303 -25.23 10.05 -2.86
C PHE A 303 -24.51 9.96 -1.52
N PHE A 304 -24.24 11.09 -0.88
CA PHE A 304 -23.37 11.16 0.30
C PHE A 304 -23.86 12.13 1.39
N MET A 305 -23.30 12.01 2.60
CA MET A 305 -23.49 12.97 3.69
C MET A 305 -22.32 13.96 3.79
N ASP A 306 -21.10 13.44 3.92
CA ASP A 306 -19.83 14.16 3.92
C ASP A 306 -18.83 13.40 3.05
N MET A 307 -18.13 14.09 2.15
CA MET A 307 -17.15 13.41 1.30
C MET A 307 -15.82 13.29 2.04
N ARG A 308 -15.41 12.06 2.36
CA ARG A 308 -14.23 11.75 3.18
C ARG A 308 -13.10 11.19 2.33
N THR A 309 -12.27 12.11 1.83
CA THR A 309 -11.07 11.84 1.03
C THR A 309 -9.78 12.29 1.76
N PRO A 310 -9.44 11.73 2.94
CA PRO A 310 -8.36 12.23 3.79
C PRO A 310 -6.94 11.75 3.41
N GLY A 311 -6.80 10.88 2.41
CA GLY A 311 -5.50 10.33 1.98
C GLY A 311 -4.70 11.31 1.13
N LYS A 312 -3.40 11.03 1.00
CA LYS A 312 -2.53 11.76 0.08
C LYS A 312 -3.07 11.63 -1.36
N ASP A 313 -3.20 12.77 -2.05
CA ASP A 313 -3.78 12.90 -3.39
C ASP A 313 -5.25 12.45 -3.55
N PHE A 314 -5.98 12.16 -2.46
CA PHE A 314 -7.38 11.70 -2.56
C PHE A 314 -8.34 12.82 -2.96
N ASP A 315 -8.09 14.08 -2.57
CA ASP A 315 -8.91 15.21 -3.04
C ASP A 315 -8.72 15.48 -4.52
N LYS A 316 -7.49 15.41 -5.04
CA LYS A 316 -7.25 15.52 -6.49
C LYS A 316 -7.97 14.43 -7.26
N TYR A 317 -7.98 13.21 -6.71
CA TYR A 317 -8.71 12.08 -7.29
C TYR A 317 -10.23 12.34 -7.34
N TYR A 318 -10.78 12.91 -6.26
CA TYR A 318 -12.17 13.34 -6.18
C TYR A 318 -12.48 14.46 -7.19
N GLU A 319 -11.67 15.51 -7.24
CA GLU A 319 -11.84 16.63 -8.18
C GLU A 319 -11.74 16.18 -9.64
N ARG A 320 -10.84 15.25 -9.95
CA ARG A 320 -10.73 14.65 -11.28
C ARG A 320 -12.00 13.89 -11.67
N ALA A 321 -12.55 13.10 -10.75
CA ALA A 321 -13.79 12.38 -11.01
C ALA A 321 -14.96 13.33 -11.29
N GLU A 322 -15.05 14.44 -10.56
CA GLU A 322 -16.08 15.47 -10.77
C GLU A 322 -15.86 16.24 -12.08
N LYS A 323 -14.69 16.85 -12.26
CA LYS A 323 -14.43 17.84 -13.32
C LYS A 323 -14.07 17.21 -14.66
N GLU A 324 -13.30 16.12 -14.67
CA GLU A 324 -12.81 15.49 -15.91
C GLU A 324 -13.70 14.33 -16.35
N LYS A 325 -14.26 13.56 -15.41
CA LYS A 325 -15.12 12.41 -15.72
C LYS A 325 -16.63 12.71 -15.65
N GLY A 326 -17.04 13.82 -15.04
CA GLY A 326 -18.45 14.21 -14.95
C GLY A 326 -19.27 13.42 -13.92
N VAL A 327 -18.63 12.80 -12.92
CA VAL A 327 -19.33 12.10 -11.83
C VAL A 327 -20.13 13.12 -11.01
N ARG A 328 -21.44 12.89 -10.84
CA ARG A 328 -22.30 13.78 -10.03
C ARG A 328 -22.17 13.44 -8.55
N PHE A 329 -22.02 14.46 -7.72
CA PHE A 329 -21.95 14.32 -6.26
C PHE A 329 -23.18 14.97 -5.63
N ILE A 330 -24.08 14.14 -5.08
CA ILE A 330 -25.36 14.58 -4.54
C ILE A 330 -25.33 14.43 -3.03
N ARG A 331 -25.37 15.54 -2.31
CA ARG A 331 -25.39 15.51 -0.84
C ARG A 331 -26.79 15.18 -0.33
N SER A 332 -27.12 13.90 -0.27
CA SER A 332 -28.35 13.39 0.30
C SER A 332 -28.15 11.97 0.81
N ARG A 333 -28.63 11.66 2.02
CA ARG A 333 -28.68 10.28 2.52
C ARG A 333 -29.99 9.65 2.04
N VAL A 334 -29.90 8.82 1.01
CA VAL A 334 -31.06 8.10 0.46
C VAL A 334 -31.63 7.14 1.49
N HIS A 335 -32.95 7.23 1.68
CA HIS A 335 -33.70 6.40 2.63
C HIS A 335 -34.13 5.06 2.03
N SER A 336 -34.71 5.07 0.82
CA SER A 336 -35.33 3.90 0.19
C SER A 336 -35.01 3.80 -1.30
N ILE A 337 -35.08 2.57 -1.82
CA ILE A 337 -35.01 2.22 -3.24
C ILE A 337 -36.29 1.48 -3.59
N GLU A 338 -37.02 1.97 -4.60
CA GLU A 338 -38.26 1.37 -5.07
C GLU A 338 -38.11 0.82 -6.49
N ALA A 339 -38.81 -0.27 -6.79
CA ALA A 339 -38.84 -0.82 -8.15
C ALA A 339 -39.81 -0.01 -9.02
N VAL A 340 -39.41 0.28 -10.26
CA VAL A 340 -40.30 0.91 -11.24
C VAL A 340 -41.26 -0.16 -11.79
N PRO A 341 -42.59 0.02 -11.72
CA PRO A 341 -43.53 -1.00 -12.19
C PRO A 341 -43.34 -1.32 -13.68
N GLY A 342 -43.17 -2.61 -14.00
CA GLY A 342 -43.04 -3.11 -15.37
C GLY A 342 -41.63 -3.03 -15.95
N THR A 343 -40.63 -2.59 -15.19
CA THR A 343 -39.20 -2.63 -15.56
C THR A 343 -38.36 -3.18 -14.41
N ASP A 344 -37.07 -3.45 -14.66
CA ASP A 344 -36.07 -3.77 -13.62
C ASP A 344 -35.31 -2.52 -13.13
N ASP A 345 -35.81 -1.32 -13.43
CA ASP A 345 -35.19 -0.06 -13.02
C ASP A 345 -35.59 0.33 -11.59
N LEU A 346 -34.82 1.26 -11.03
CA LEU A 346 -34.82 1.59 -9.61
C LEU A 346 -35.09 3.08 -9.42
N ALA A 347 -36.18 3.43 -8.75
CA ALA A 347 -36.52 4.79 -8.39
C ALA A 347 -35.90 5.16 -7.03
N ILE A 348 -35.27 6.33 -6.99
CA ILE A 348 -34.70 6.93 -5.78
C ILE A 348 -35.32 8.31 -5.58
N GLN A 349 -35.90 8.54 -4.41
CA GLN A 349 -36.33 9.86 -3.97
C GLN A 349 -35.28 10.46 -3.01
N TYR A 350 -34.89 11.71 -3.26
CA TYR A 350 -33.92 12.42 -2.43
C TYR A 350 -34.25 13.92 -2.36
N VAL A 351 -33.60 14.60 -1.41
CA VAL A 351 -33.74 16.06 -1.22
C VAL A 351 -32.44 16.73 -1.63
N THR A 352 -32.53 17.73 -2.51
CA THR A 352 -31.43 18.60 -2.91
C THR A 352 -31.09 19.60 -1.81
N GLU A 353 -29.96 20.29 -1.95
CA GLU A 353 -29.46 21.18 -0.91
C GLU A 353 -30.31 22.44 -0.71
N ASP A 354 -31.06 22.85 -1.74
CA ASP A 354 -32.06 23.91 -1.69
C ASP A 354 -33.46 23.43 -1.24
N GLY A 355 -33.57 22.15 -0.84
CA GLY A 355 -34.77 21.57 -0.24
C GLY A 355 -35.79 21.02 -1.23
N GLN A 356 -35.45 20.91 -2.53
CA GLN A 356 -36.35 20.31 -3.52
C GLN A 356 -36.34 18.80 -3.41
N VAL A 357 -37.52 18.19 -3.46
CA VAL A 357 -37.67 16.73 -3.53
C VAL A 357 -37.56 16.33 -5.00
N VAL A 358 -36.60 15.45 -5.29
CA VAL A 358 -36.34 14.91 -6.63
C VAL A 358 -36.58 13.41 -6.60
N GLU A 359 -37.27 12.90 -7.61
CA GLU A 359 -37.37 11.48 -7.90
C GLU A 359 -36.61 11.19 -9.20
N GLU A 360 -35.73 10.21 -9.16
CA GLU A 360 -34.83 9.90 -10.27
C GLU A 360 -34.71 8.38 -10.44
N VAL A 361 -34.76 7.92 -11.69
CA VAL A 361 -34.70 6.50 -12.05
C VAL A 361 -33.29 6.13 -12.49
N PHE A 362 -32.80 4.99 -11.99
CA PHE A 362 -31.48 4.42 -12.25
C PHE A 362 -31.61 2.99 -12.77
N ASN A 363 -30.69 2.56 -13.64
CA ASN A 363 -30.67 1.18 -14.15
C ASN A 363 -29.90 0.24 -13.20
N LEU A 364 -29.02 0.78 -12.36
CA LEU A 364 -28.26 0.03 -11.37
C LEU A 364 -28.00 0.90 -10.13
N VAL A 365 -28.07 0.31 -8.94
CA VAL A 365 -27.72 0.97 -7.67
C VAL A 365 -26.65 0.17 -6.94
N VAL A 366 -25.58 0.85 -6.54
CA VAL A 366 -24.44 0.28 -5.82
C VAL A 366 -24.45 0.75 -4.37
N LEU A 367 -24.67 -0.17 -3.44
CA LEU A 367 -24.60 0.05 -2.01
C LEU A 367 -23.13 0.05 -1.57
N SER A 368 -22.62 1.20 -1.15
CA SER A 368 -21.26 1.33 -0.66
C SER A 368 -21.18 0.80 0.78
N VAL A 369 -20.98 -0.52 0.90
CA VAL A 369 -20.99 -1.26 2.16
C VAL A 369 -19.75 -1.03 3.03
N GLY A 370 -19.98 -0.84 4.33
CA GLY A 370 -18.93 -0.62 5.33
C GLY A 370 -18.07 -1.84 5.64
N LEU A 371 -17.03 -1.62 6.44
CA LEU A 371 -16.13 -2.64 6.97
C LEU A 371 -16.58 -3.05 8.38
N GLN A 372 -16.70 -4.34 8.65
CA GLN A 372 -16.97 -4.86 10.00
C GLN A 372 -16.09 -6.06 10.34
N ILE A 373 -15.95 -6.34 11.64
CA ILE A 373 -15.18 -7.49 12.12
C ILE A 373 -16.08 -8.71 12.24
N SER A 374 -15.63 -9.81 11.64
CA SER A 374 -16.39 -11.06 11.63
C SER A 374 -16.45 -11.70 13.02
N LYS A 375 -17.51 -12.48 13.26
CA LYS A 375 -17.68 -13.25 14.50
C LYS A 375 -16.48 -14.16 14.77
N GLN A 376 -15.93 -14.81 13.74
CA GLN A 376 -14.77 -15.68 13.87
C GLN A 376 -13.52 -14.92 14.33
N THR A 377 -13.37 -13.65 13.94
CA THR A 377 -12.26 -12.80 14.38
C THR A 377 -12.41 -12.40 15.86
N LEU A 378 -13.63 -12.14 16.30
CA LEU A 378 -13.91 -11.87 17.73
C LEU A 378 -13.63 -13.11 18.59
N GLU A 379 -14.06 -14.30 18.15
CA GLU A 379 -13.72 -15.57 18.79
C GLU A 379 -12.21 -15.84 18.81
N LEU A 380 -11.49 -15.45 17.75
CA LEU A 380 -10.03 -15.53 17.71
C LEU A 380 -9.40 -14.62 18.77
N ALA A 381 -9.85 -13.37 18.88
CA ALA A 381 -9.36 -12.44 19.90
C ALA A 381 -9.60 -12.98 21.31
N GLU A 382 -10.79 -13.52 21.58
CA GLU A 382 -11.12 -14.17 22.86
C GLU A 382 -10.16 -15.32 23.18
N ARG A 383 -9.94 -16.25 22.23
CA ARG A 383 -8.99 -17.37 22.39
C ARG A 383 -7.56 -16.93 22.64
N LEU A 384 -7.19 -15.75 22.13
CA LEU A 384 -5.87 -15.16 22.29
C LEU A 384 -5.75 -14.25 23.51
N GLY A 385 -6.83 -13.95 24.21
CA GLY A 385 -6.84 -13.00 25.32
C GLY A 385 -6.56 -11.56 24.87
N VAL A 386 -7.00 -11.20 23.66
CA VAL A 386 -6.90 -9.83 23.11
C VAL A 386 -8.21 -9.11 23.39
N GLU A 387 -8.11 -7.94 24.03
CA GLU A 387 -9.27 -7.09 24.32
C GLU A 387 -9.83 -6.45 23.05
N ILE A 388 -11.15 -6.33 23.01
CA ILE A 388 -11.89 -5.67 21.93
C ILE A 388 -12.31 -4.29 22.43
N GLY A 389 -11.96 -3.25 21.67
CA GLY A 389 -12.32 -1.86 21.93
C GLY A 389 -13.56 -1.41 21.16
N ASP A 390 -13.72 -0.08 21.06
CA ASP A 390 -14.82 0.57 20.37
C ASP A 390 -14.98 0.09 18.93
N GLY A 391 -16.23 -0.05 18.48
CA GLY A 391 -16.54 -0.48 17.11
C GLY A 391 -16.20 -1.95 16.82
N ARG A 392 -15.89 -2.75 17.86
CA ARG A 392 -15.52 -4.18 17.75
C ARG A 392 -14.16 -4.43 17.08
N PHE A 393 -13.24 -3.47 17.17
CA PHE A 393 -11.85 -3.59 16.73
C PHE A 393 -10.92 -4.00 17.89
N ALA A 394 -9.70 -4.42 17.59
CA ALA A 394 -8.70 -4.70 18.62
C ALA A 394 -8.39 -3.44 19.45
N ALA A 395 -8.40 -3.57 20.77
CA ALA A 395 -8.02 -2.47 21.66
C ALA A 395 -6.53 -2.15 21.48
N THR A 396 -6.23 -0.89 21.18
CA THR A 396 -4.86 -0.35 21.01
C THR A 396 -4.78 1.05 21.62
N SER A 397 -3.57 1.58 21.80
CA SER A 397 -3.34 2.97 22.25
C SER A 397 -2.80 3.81 21.09
N PRO A 398 -3.14 5.11 20.97
CA PRO A 398 -2.55 6.00 19.97
C PRO A 398 -1.02 6.07 20.02
N PHE A 399 -0.41 5.83 21.18
CA PHE A 399 1.05 5.82 21.33
C PHE A 399 1.69 4.47 20.98
N GLU A 400 0.90 3.40 20.95
CA GLU A 400 1.33 2.04 20.60
C GLU A 400 0.29 1.42 19.64
N PRO A 401 0.17 1.97 18.40
CA PRO A 401 -0.98 1.72 17.53
C PRO A 401 -1.12 0.28 17.00
N VAL A 402 -0.08 -0.53 17.17
CA VAL A 402 -0.01 -1.93 16.69
C VAL A 402 0.14 -2.95 17.82
N GLN A 403 0.14 -2.51 19.09
CA GLN A 403 0.22 -3.41 20.24
C GLN A 403 -1.18 -3.73 20.76
N THR A 404 -1.44 -5.00 21.02
CA THR A 404 -2.68 -5.44 21.66
C THR A 404 -2.58 -5.35 23.19
N SER A 405 -3.68 -5.64 23.89
CA SER A 405 -3.69 -5.77 25.35
C SER A 405 -2.80 -6.91 25.88
N ARG A 406 -2.42 -7.88 25.03
CA ARG A 406 -1.52 -8.99 25.39
C ARG A 406 -0.13 -8.75 24.81
N ALA A 407 0.85 -8.56 25.69
CA ALA A 407 2.24 -8.40 25.29
C ALA A 407 2.71 -9.55 24.39
N GLY A 408 3.57 -9.26 23.42
CA GLY A 408 4.05 -10.24 22.43
C GLY A 408 3.03 -10.60 21.32
N ILE A 409 1.79 -10.11 21.42
CA ILE A 409 0.78 -10.18 20.36
C ILE A 409 0.52 -8.77 19.81
N PHE A 410 0.68 -8.62 18.50
CA PHE A 410 0.54 -7.38 17.76
C PHE A 410 -0.66 -7.46 16.80
N VAL A 411 -1.13 -6.31 16.30
CA VAL A 411 -2.25 -6.22 15.37
C VAL A 411 -1.95 -5.22 14.25
N CYS A 412 -2.43 -5.51 13.04
CA CYS A 412 -2.34 -4.60 11.90
C CYS A 412 -3.52 -4.75 10.92
N GLY A 413 -3.70 -3.75 10.08
CA GLY A 413 -4.76 -3.75 9.06
C GLY A 413 -6.14 -3.48 9.66
N VAL A 414 -7.20 -3.93 9.00
CA VAL A 414 -8.57 -3.51 9.35
C VAL A 414 -9.02 -3.97 10.74
N PHE A 415 -8.43 -5.04 11.29
CA PHE A 415 -8.75 -5.48 12.65
C PHE A 415 -8.36 -4.45 13.73
N GLN A 416 -7.37 -3.59 13.47
CA GLN A 416 -7.02 -2.49 14.36
C GLN A 416 -8.01 -1.32 14.24
N SER A 417 -8.47 -1.00 13.02
CA SER A 417 -9.49 0.03 12.73
C SER A 417 -9.80 0.09 11.22
N PRO A 418 -10.93 0.67 10.78
CA PRO A 418 -11.27 0.83 9.36
C PRO A 418 -10.26 1.68 8.60
N LYS A 419 -9.64 1.11 7.57
CA LYS A 419 -8.58 1.76 6.78
C LYS A 419 -8.39 1.16 5.40
N ASP A 420 -7.59 1.86 4.59
CA ASP A 420 -7.22 1.46 3.23
C ASP A 420 -5.93 0.61 3.18
N ILE A 421 -5.54 0.24 1.96
CA ILE A 421 -4.35 -0.58 1.69
C ILE A 421 -3.04 0.09 2.16
N PRO A 422 -2.73 1.37 1.83
CA PRO A 422 -1.50 2.02 2.28
C PRO A 422 -1.32 1.97 3.80
N LEU A 423 -2.37 2.30 4.57
CA LEU A 423 -2.30 2.27 6.03
C LEU A 423 -2.17 0.84 6.56
N SER A 424 -2.84 -0.13 5.93
CA SER A 424 -2.71 -1.55 6.29
C SER A 424 -1.30 -2.09 6.07
N VAL A 425 -0.66 -1.73 4.95
CA VAL A 425 0.74 -2.08 4.64
C VAL A 425 1.70 -1.40 5.62
N MET A 426 1.47 -0.13 5.93
CA MET A 426 2.26 0.63 6.91
C MET A 426 2.17 0.00 8.31
N GLU A 427 0.97 -0.30 8.81
CA GLU A 427 0.80 -0.95 10.12
C GLU A 427 1.41 -2.35 10.16
N ALA A 428 1.36 -3.09 9.06
CA ALA A 428 2.01 -4.40 8.98
C ALA A 428 3.52 -4.30 9.19
N SER A 429 4.17 -3.36 8.52
CA SER A 429 5.59 -3.06 8.76
C SER A 429 5.84 -2.55 10.18
N ALA A 430 4.94 -1.75 10.75
CA ALA A 430 5.07 -1.30 12.14
C ALA A 430 4.98 -2.45 13.16
N ALA A 431 4.05 -3.40 12.95
CA ALA A 431 3.93 -4.60 13.77
C ALA A 431 5.15 -5.52 13.61
N ALA A 432 5.71 -5.61 12.40
CA ALA A 432 6.97 -6.31 12.15
C ALA A 432 8.14 -5.68 12.93
N ALA A 433 8.27 -4.35 12.97
CA ALA A 433 9.30 -3.67 13.77
C ALA A 433 9.16 -3.94 15.27
N ASP A 434 7.96 -3.83 15.84
CA ASP A 434 7.75 -4.09 17.27
C ASP A 434 8.01 -5.56 17.64
N SER A 435 7.60 -6.49 16.76
CA SER A 435 7.93 -7.91 16.89
C SER A 435 9.43 -8.17 16.79
N ALA A 436 10.10 -7.56 15.80
CA ALA A 436 11.54 -7.70 15.60
C ALA A 436 12.36 -7.10 16.75
N ALA A 437 11.88 -6.03 17.38
CA ALA A 437 12.51 -5.45 18.57
C ALA A 437 12.43 -6.40 19.76
N LEU A 438 11.27 -7.05 19.99
CA LEU A 438 11.12 -8.07 21.04
C LEU A 438 12.05 -9.27 20.83
N LEU A 439 12.25 -9.69 19.58
CA LEU A 439 12.99 -10.90 19.21
C LEU A 439 14.42 -10.64 18.75
N ALA A 440 14.94 -9.41 18.86
CA ALA A 440 16.26 -9.04 18.37
C ALA A 440 17.40 -10.00 18.78
N PRO A 441 17.45 -10.51 20.04
CA PRO A 441 18.48 -11.47 20.45
C PRO A 441 18.43 -12.83 19.72
N ALA A 442 17.29 -13.19 19.14
CA ALA A 442 17.06 -14.46 18.44
C ALA A 442 17.04 -14.31 16.90
N ARG A 443 17.43 -13.16 16.36
CA ARG A 443 17.56 -12.96 14.91
C ARG A 443 18.49 -14.02 14.31
N ASN A 444 18.12 -14.54 13.16
CA ASN A 444 18.84 -15.56 12.38
C ASN A 444 19.00 -16.93 13.04
N THR A 445 18.37 -17.20 14.20
CA THR A 445 18.53 -18.51 14.88
C THR A 445 17.78 -19.65 14.20
N LEU A 446 16.67 -19.34 13.52
CA LEU A 446 15.82 -20.32 12.82
C LEU A 446 15.73 -20.10 11.30
N THR A 447 16.44 -19.10 10.76
CA THR A 447 16.42 -18.84 9.32
C THR A 447 17.21 -19.88 8.55
N ARG A 448 16.75 -20.15 7.35
CA ARG A 448 17.35 -21.02 6.35
C ARG A 448 18.12 -20.16 5.36
N LYS A 449 19.30 -20.63 4.97
CA LYS A 449 20.09 -20.03 3.90
C LYS A 449 19.77 -20.73 2.57
N PRO A 450 19.68 -20.00 1.45
CA PRO A 450 19.60 -20.64 0.14
C PRO A 450 20.82 -21.53 -0.09
N PRO A 451 20.66 -22.66 -0.82
CA PRO A 451 21.80 -23.47 -1.22
C PRO A 451 22.79 -22.64 -2.03
N ALA A 452 24.08 -22.91 -1.87
CA ALA A 452 25.10 -22.30 -2.72
C ALA A 452 24.89 -22.78 -4.16
N LEU A 453 24.55 -21.85 -5.05
CA LEU A 453 24.38 -22.10 -6.48
C LEU A 453 25.69 -21.78 -7.19
N THR A 454 26.19 -22.70 -8.01
CA THR A 454 27.33 -22.44 -8.88
C THR A 454 26.82 -21.98 -10.24
N GLU A 455 27.22 -20.79 -10.65
CA GLU A 455 26.92 -20.26 -11.98
C GLU A 455 27.71 -21.04 -13.04
N LYS A 456 27.00 -21.52 -14.07
CA LYS A 456 27.60 -22.18 -15.24
C LYS A 456 28.20 -21.11 -16.15
N ASP A 457 29.46 -21.28 -16.53
CA ASP A 457 30.08 -20.42 -17.53
C ASP A 457 29.57 -20.80 -18.94
N VAL A 458 28.90 -19.84 -19.56
CA VAL A 458 28.32 -19.94 -20.91
C VAL A 458 28.80 -18.81 -21.82
N ALA A 459 29.84 -18.07 -21.43
CA ALA A 459 30.30 -16.88 -22.17
C ALA A 459 30.81 -17.22 -23.58
N THR A 460 31.43 -18.39 -23.75
CA THR A 460 32.00 -18.86 -25.03
C THR A 460 31.09 -19.83 -25.79
N GLN A 461 29.87 -20.06 -25.32
CA GLN A 461 28.93 -20.99 -25.96
C GLN A 461 28.06 -20.27 -26.99
N GLU A 462 27.72 -20.98 -28.07
CA GLU A 462 26.71 -20.51 -29.03
C GLU A 462 25.37 -20.23 -28.31
N PRO A 463 24.64 -19.15 -28.64
CA PRO A 463 23.36 -18.85 -28.03
C PRO A 463 22.33 -19.96 -28.26
N ARG A 464 21.70 -20.39 -27.17
CA ARG A 464 20.62 -21.39 -27.13
C ARG A 464 19.47 -20.80 -26.34
N VAL A 465 18.55 -20.17 -27.07
CA VAL A 465 17.46 -19.36 -26.52
C VAL A 465 16.23 -20.23 -26.28
N GLY A 466 15.68 -20.17 -25.07
CA GLY A 466 14.34 -20.66 -24.77
C GLY A 466 13.33 -19.51 -24.71
N VAL A 467 12.24 -19.59 -25.47
CA VAL A 467 11.18 -18.58 -25.50
C VAL A 467 9.93 -19.10 -24.81
N PHE A 468 9.46 -18.37 -23.79
CA PHE A 468 8.25 -18.73 -23.05
C PHE A 468 7.16 -17.69 -23.27
N VAL A 469 6.10 -18.05 -23.99
CA VAL A 469 4.99 -17.15 -24.36
C VAL A 469 3.82 -17.35 -23.38
N CYS A 470 3.45 -16.26 -22.69
CA CYS A 470 2.42 -16.27 -21.65
C CYS A 470 1.04 -15.92 -22.20
N HIS A 471 0.00 -16.64 -21.77
CA HIS A 471 -1.40 -16.26 -22.05
C HIS A 471 -1.91 -15.19 -21.09
N CYS A 472 -1.43 -15.21 -19.84
CA CYS A 472 -1.90 -14.35 -18.76
C CYS A 472 -3.43 -14.41 -18.58
N GLY A 473 -4.00 -15.62 -18.70
CA GLY A 473 -5.44 -15.81 -18.82
C GLY A 473 -5.94 -15.24 -20.14
N VAL A 474 -6.92 -14.34 -20.08
CA VAL A 474 -7.42 -13.59 -21.27
C VAL A 474 -6.69 -12.27 -21.50
N ASN A 475 -5.81 -11.84 -20.58
CA ASN A 475 -5.17 -10.53 -20.70
C ASN A 475 -4.23 -10.40 -21.90
N ILE A 476 -3.57 -11.49 -22.31
CA ILE A 476 -2.79 -11.54 -23.55
C ILE A 476 -3.57 -12.34 -24.58
N ALA A 477 -3.95 -13.59 -24.24
CA ALA A 477 -4.60 -14.50 -25.18
C ALA A 477 -6.01 -14.10 -25.63
N GLY A 478 -6.64 -13.11 -24.98
CA GLY A 478 -7.92 -12.54 -25.43
C GLY A 478 -7.79 -11.57 -26.61
N VAL A 479 -6.56 -11.11 -26.93
CA VAL A 479 -6.29 -10.16 -28.01
C VAL A 479 -5.20 -10.68 -28.96
N ILE A 480 -4.10 -11.17 -28.40
CA ILE A 480 -2.94 -11.66 -29.15
C ILE A 480 -3.08 -13.17 -29.35
N ASP A 481 -2.90 -13.64 -30.58
CA ASP A 481 -2.80 -15.07 -30.86
C ASP A 481 -1.44 -15.62 -30.34
N VAL A 482 -1.49 -16.16 -29.13
CA VAL A 482 -0.32 -16.74 -28.45
C VAL A 482 0.24 -17.95 -29.19
N ALA A 483 -0.58 -18.71 -29.93
CA ALA A 483 -0.10 -19.81 -30.73
C ALA A 483 0.72 -19.30 -31.90
N ALA A 484 0.20 -18.32 -32.65
CA ALA A 484 0.92 -17.72 -33.77
C ALA A 484 2.24 -17.05 -33.36
N VAL A 485 2.30 -16.42 -32.18
CA VAL A 485 3.56 -15.85 -31.64
C VAL A 485 4.56 -16.94 -31.28
N ALA A 486 4.11 -18.05 -30.69
CA ALA A 486 4.99 -19.17 -30.35
C ALA A 486 5.54 -19.86 -31.61
N ASP A 487 4.67 -20.16 -32.58
CA ASP A 487 5.06 -20.77 -33.86
C ASP A 487 6.06 -19.88 -34.61
N TYR A 488 5.87 -18.56 -34.58
CA TYR A 488 6.85 -17.62 -35.14
C TYR A 488 8.19 -17.65 -34.39
N ALA A 489 8.17 -17.67 -33.05
CA ALA A 489 9.38 -17.70 -32.25
C ALA A 489 10.25 -18.93 -32.54
N GLU A 490 9.65 -20.08 -32.89
CA GLU A 490 10.38 -21.29 -33.29
C GLU A 490 11.22 -21.09 -34.57
N THR A 491 10.87 -20.13 -35.42
CA THR A 491 11.59 -19.84 -36.68
C THR A 491 12.80 -18.93 -36.49
N LEU A 492 12.94 -18.31 -35.31
CA LEU A 492 13.97 -17.29 -35.07
C LEU A 492 15.37 -17.92 -34.86
N PRO A 493 16.44 -17.25 -35.30
CA PRO A 493 17.81 -17.73 -35.07
C PRO A 493 18.11 -17.96 -33.59
N SER A 494 18.89 -19.01 -33.29
CA SER A 494 19.29 -19.40 -31.94
C SER A 494 18.18 -19.88 -30.99
N VAL A 495 16.90 -19.86 -31.41
CA VAL A 495 15.80 -20.42 -30.62
C VAL A 495 15.83 -21.94 -30.74
N VAL A 496 15.93 -22.63 -29.60
CA VAL A 496 16.01 -24.09 -29.53
C VAL A 496 14.82 -24.72 -28.80
N TYR A 497 14.02 -23.91 -28.10
CA TYR A 497 12.86 -24.34 -27.37
C TYR A 497 11.84 -23.21 -27.27
N VAL A 498 10.57 -23.52 -27.53
CA VAL A 498 9.46 -22.60 -27.31
C VAL A 498 8.39 -23.29 -26.47
N GLU A 499 7.86 -22.60 -25.47
CA GLU A 499 6.78 -23.10 -24.65
C GLU A 499 5.69 -22.06 -24.42
N ARG A 500 4.45 -22.56 -24.44
CA ARG A 500 3.23 -21.80 -24.22
C ARG A 500 2.72 -22.09 -22.82
N ASN A 501 2.61 -21.05 -22.01
CA ASN A 501 2.19 -21.18 -20.61
C ASN A 501 0.94 -20.34 -20.33
N LEU A 502 0.02 -20.87 -19.53
CA LEU A 502 -1.15 -20.10 -19.10
C LEU A 502 -0.70 -18.90 -18.24
N PHE A 503 0.17 -19.16 -17.27
CA PHE A 503 0.82 -18.16 -16.42
C PHE A 503 2.30 -18.50 -16.25
N THR A 504 3.18 -17.83 -17.00
CA THR A 504 4.63 -18.08 -16.90
C THR A 504 5.20 -17.73 -15.52
N CYS A 505 4.60 -16.77 -14.81
CA CYS A 505 5.00 -16.40 -13.45
C CYS A 505 4.56 -17.39 -12.36
N ALA A 506 3.71 -18.38 -12.67
CA ALA A 506 3.28 -19.37 -11.70
C ALA A 506 4.45 -20.26 -11.24
N GLN A 507 4.40 -20.69 -9.98
CA GLN A 507 5.52 -21.40 -9.34
C GLN A 507 5.87 -22.71 -10.05
N ASP A 508 4.85 -23.49 -10.41
CA ASP A 508 4.96 -24.74 -11.15
C ASP A 508 5.60 -24.53 -12.53
N THR A 509 5.21 -23.47 -13.24
CA THR A 509 5.81 -23.11 -14.53
C THR A 509 7.30 -22.75 -14.37
N GLN A 510 7.66 -22.04 -13.31
CA GLN A 510 9.06 -21.70 -13.06
C GLN A 510 9.90 -22.91 -12.64
N ASP A 511 9.33 -23.82 -11.85
CA ASP A 511 9.98 -25.09 -11.53
C ASP A 511 10.18 -25.97 -12.77
N LYS A 512 9.22 -25.95 -13.70
CA LYS A 512 9.36 -26.58 -15.02
C LYS A 512 10.42 -25.88 -15.87
N MET A 513 10.44 -24.55 -15.90
CA MET A 513 11.43 -23.75 -16.64
C MET A 513 12.86 -24.12 -16.22
N LYS A 514 13.13 -24.33 -14.91
CA LYS A 514 14.44 -24.80 -14.43
C LYS A 514 14.84 -26.14 -15.05
N LYS A 515 13.90 -27.10 -15.10
CA LYS A 515 14.14 -28.41 -15.71
C LYS A 515 14.39 -28.29 -17.22
N VAL A 516 13.58 -27.50 -17.91
CA VAL A 516 13.73 -27.25 -19.36
C VAL A 516 15.08 -26.60 -19.68
N ILE A 517 15.55 -25.66 -18.85
CA ILE A 517 16.88 -25.05 -18.99
C ILE A 517 17.97 -26.13 -18.98
N GLU A 518 17.87 -27.11 -18.08
CA GLU A 518 18.82 -28.22 -17.99
C GLU A 518 18.65 -29.23 -19.14
N GLU A 519 17.42 -29.69 -19.40
CA GLU A 519 17.11 -30.72 -20.42
C GLU A 519 17.50 -30.28 -21.84
N HIS A 520 17.27 -29.00 -22.18
CA HIS A 520 17.56 -28.47 -23.50
C HIS A 520 18.90 -27.72 -23.59
N ASN A 521 19.68 -27.69 -22.51
CA ASN A 521 20.93 -26.91 -22.39
C ASN A 521 20.72 -25.46 -22.86
N LEU A 522 19.67 -24.82 -22.34
CA LEU A 522 19.40 -23.40 -22.64
C LEU A 522 20.44 -22.54 -21.91
N ASN A 523 20.91 -21.49 -22.57
CA ASN A 523 21.85 -20.54 -21.98
C ASN A 523 21.36 -19.08 -22.09
N ARG A 524 20.22 -18.83 -22.74
CA ARG A 524 19.53 -17.53 -22.80
C ARG A 524 18.03 -17.76 -22.70
N ILE A 525 17.31 -16.86 -22.03
CA ILE A 525 15.85 -16.99 -21.82
C ILE A 525 15.12 -15.72 -22.24
N VAL A 526 14.06 -15.89 -23.03
CA VAL A 526 13.10 -14.83 -23.34
C VAL A 526 11.74 -15.19 -22.74
N VAL A 527 11.13 -14.26 -22.03
CA VAL A 527 9.73 -14.39 -21.60
C VAL A 527 8.89 -13.33 -22.30
N ALA A 528 7.94 -13.76 -23.12
CA ALA A 528 6.97 -12.89 -23.78
C ALA A 528 5.71 -12.82 -22.93
N ALA A 529 5.59 -11.76 -22.12
CA ALA A 529 4.52 -11.64 -21.13
C ALA A 529 4.21 -10.17 -20.75
N CYS A 530 4.30 -9.85 -19.46
CA CYS A 530 4.00 -8.54 -18.88
C CYS A 530 5.22 -7.62 -18.83
N SER A 531 5.15 -6.55 -18.02
CA SER A 531 6.25 -5.59 -17.88
C SER A 531 7.47 -6.18 -17.14
N PRO A 532 8.71 -5.92 -17.59
CA PRO A 532 9.91 -6.26 -16.85
C PRO A 532 9.95 -5.61 -15.46
N ARG A 533 9.34 -4.42 -15.30
CA ARG A 533 9.24 -3.74 -14.00
C ARG A 533 8.52 -4.59 -12.93
N THR A 534 7.66 -5.53 -13.34
CA THR A 534 6.84 -6.31 -12.44
C THR A 534 7.43 -7.70 -12.14
N HIS A 535 7.90 -8.41 -13.17
CA HIS A 535 8.25 -9.84 -13.03
C HIS A 535 9.66 -10.21 -13.53
N GLU A 536 10.46 -9.29 -14.05
CA GLU A 536 11.85 -9.61 -14.42
C GLU A 536 12.66 -10.16 -13.24
N PRO A 537 12.63 -9.56 -12.02
CA PRO A 537 13.37 -10.11 -10.88
C PRO A 537 12.99 -11.56 -10.53
N LEU A 538 11.72 -11.92 -10.75
CA LEU A 538 11.21 -13.27 -10.50
C LEU A 538 11.83 -14.28 -11.46
N PHE A 539 11.89 -13.97 -12.75
CA PHE A 539 12.49 -14.86 -13.74
C PHE A 539 14.02 -14.91 -13.61
N GLN A 540 14.65 -13.77 -13.32
CA GLN A 540 16.07 -13.68 -12.99
C GLN A 540 16.47 -14.60 -11.84
N GLU A 541 15.65 -14.68 -10.78
CA GLU A 541 15.86 -15.61 -9.67
C GLU A 541 15.71 -17.06 -10.11
N THR A 542 14.77 -17.36 -11.00
CA THR A 542 14.60 -18.72 -11.57
C THR A 542 15.79 -19.14 -12.42
N LEU A 543 16.39 -18.24 -13.19
CA LEU A 543 17.65 -18.51 -13.91
C LEU A 543 18.79 -18.80 -12.94
N LYS A 544 18.95 -17.99 -11.86
CA LYS A 544 19.95 -18.24 -10.81
C LYS A 544 19.80 -19.64 -10.24
N GLN A 545 18.58 -20.05 -9.91
CA GLN A 545 18.28 -21.39 -9.40
C GLN A 545 18.57 -22.53 -10.39
N ALA A 546 18.53 -22.27 -11.69
CA ALA A 546 18.95 -23.22 -12.74
C ALA A 546 20.47 -23.21 -13.01
N GLY A 547 21.22 -22.39 -12.28
CA GLY A 547 22.67 -22.20 -12.44
C GLY A 547 23.06 -21.30 -13.61
N LEU A 548 22.15 -20.49 -14.14
CA LEU A 548 22.45 -19.47 -15.17
C LEU A 548 22.65 -18.09 -14.54
N ASN A 549 23.51 -17.27 -15.15
CA ASN A 549 23.62 -15.87 -14.80
C ASN A 549 22.28 -15.16 -15.05
N LYS A 550 21.77 -14.43 -14.05
CA LYS A 550 20.44 -13.79 -14.15
C LYS A 550 20.31 -12.80 -15.30
N TYR A 551 21.41 -12.20 -15.75
CA TYR A 551 21.37 -11.19 -16.80
C TYR A 551 21.26 -11.80 -18.20
N LEU A 552 21.28 -13.13 -18.34
CA LEU A 552 21.06 -13.86 -19.60
C LEU A 552 19.56 -14.02 -19.91
N PHE A 553 18.80 -12.97 -19.63
CA PHE A 553 17.35 -12.92 -19.65
C PHE A 553 16.90 -11.63 -20.35
N GLU A 554 15.85 -11.72 -21.16
CA GLU A 554 15.17 -10.56 -21.73
C GLU A 554 13.65 -10.77 -21.69
N MET A 555 12.90 -9.69 -21.48
CA MET A 555 11.43 -9.74 -21.42
C MET A 555 10.79 -8.99 -22.59
N ALA A 556 9.99 -9.69 -23.39
CA ALA A 556 9.15 -9.07 -24.40
C ALA A 556 7.79 -8.69 -23.78
N ASN A 557 7.54 -7.39 -23.62
CA ASN A 557 6.34 -6.87 -22.94
C ASN A 557 5.10 -6.84 -23.85
N ILE A 558 4.61 -8.02 -24.25
CA ILE A 558 3.46 -8.16 -25.16
C ILE A 558 2.10 -7.90 -24.51
N ARG A 559 2.05 -7.67 -23.18
CA ARG A 559 0.80 -7.32 -22.48
C ARG A 559 0.60 -5.81 -22.37
N ASN A 560 1.44 -5.15 -21.58
CA ASN A 560 1.26 -3.73 -21.26
C ASN A 560 1.52 -2.82 -22.46
N MET A 561 2.39 -3.24 -23.39
CA MET A 561 2.69 -2.52 -24.64
C MET A 561 2.11 -3.21 -25.88
N GLY A 562 1.32 -4.29 -25.69
CA GLY A 562 0.67 -5.05 -26.75
C GLY A 562 -0.83 -5.19 -26.47
N SER A 563 -1.26 -6.34 -25.97
CA SER A 563 -2.69 -6.70 -25.87
C SER A 563 -3.58 -5.64 -25.21
N TRP A 564 -3.14 -5.01 -24.12
CA TRP A 564 -3.98 -4.05 -23.38
C TRP A 564 -4.23 -2.73 -24.10
N VAL A 565 -3.29 -2.30 -24.95
CA VAL A 565 -3.42 -1.02 -25.68
C VAL A 565 -3.97 -1.20 -27.08
N HIS A 566 -4.10 -2.46 -27.54
CA HIS A 566 -4.48 -2.82 -28.90
C HIS A 566 -5.67 -3.80 -28.95
N MET A 567 -6.56 -3.74 -27.95
CA MET A 567 -7.69 -4.66 -27.80
C MET A 567 -8.62 -4.69 -29.03
N ASN A 568 -8.69 -3.58 -29.78
CA ASN A 568 -9.54 -3.43 -30.96
C ASN A 568 -8.85 -3.82 -32.28
N GLU A 569 -7.56 -4.19 -32.23
CA GLU A 569 -6.74 -4.50 -33.42
C GLU A 569 -5.95 -5.81 -33.21
N PRO A 570 -6.62 -6.95 -32.95
CA PRO A 570 -5.97 -8.20 -32.50
C PRO A 570 -4.95 -8.77 -33.50
N GLU A 571 -5.20 -8.63 -34.81
CA GLU A 571 -4.27 -9.07 -35.85
C GLU A 571 -2.98 -8.24 -35.82
N ALA A 572 -3.09 -6.90 -35.80
CA ALA A 572 -1.93 -6.01 -35.70
C ALA A 572 -1.21 -6.15 -34.35
N ALA A 573 -1.94 -6.39 -33.27
CA ALA A 573 -1.38 -6.68 -31.95
C ALA A 573 -0.54 -7.97 -31.96
N THR A 574 -0.99 -8.98 -32.70
CA THR A 574 -0.28 -10.26 -32.87
C THR A 574 1.01 -10.07 -33.67
N GLU A 575 0.98 -9.33 -34.79
CA GLU A 575 2.20 -9.02 -35.55
C GLU A 575 3.20 -8.20 -34.73
N LYS A 576 2.72 -7.16 -34.03
CA LYS A 576 3.57 -6.41 -33.10
C LYS A 576 4.20 -7.30 -32.03
N ALA A 577 3.46 -8.28 -31.50
CA ALA A 577 3.98 -9.21 -30.50
C ALA A 577 5.10 -10.09 -31.07
N LYS A 578 4.99 -10.54 -32.34
CA LYS A 578 6.05 -11.26 -33.04
C LYS A 578 7.31 -10.40 -33.17
N ASP A 579 7.18 -9.15 -33.59
CA ASP A 579 8.31 -8.20 -33.68
C ASP A 579 9.00 -8.01 -32.32
N MET A 580 8.23 -7.78 -31.27
CA MET A 580 8.76 -7.62 -29.91
C MET A 580 9.51 -8.87 -29.42
N VAL A 581 9.05 -10.07 -29.78
CA VAL A 581 9.76 -11.32 -29.46
C VAL A 581 11.04 -11.44 -30.28
N ARG A 582 11.03 -11.13 -31.58
CA ARG A 582 12.23 -11.10 -32.44
C ARG A 582 13.30 -10.16 -31.89
N MET A 583 12.90 -8.93 -31.56
CA MET A 583 13.76 -7.92 -30.93
C MET A 583 14.39 -8.43 -29.61
N ALA A 584 13.62 -9.12 -28.77
CA ALA A 584 14.10 -9.65 -27.50
C ALA A 584 15.07 -10.83 -27.69
N VAL A 585 14.75 -11.75 -28.62
CA VAL A 585 15.60 -12.89 -28.96
C VAL A 585 16.96 -12.42 -29.50
N ALA A 586 16.95 -11.46 -30.43
CA ALA A 586 18.18 -10.95 -31.01
C ALA A 586 19.07 -10.23 -29.98
N LYS A 587 18.47 -9.41 -29.10
CA LYS A 587 19.20 -8.73 -28.02
C LYS A 587 19.79 -9.72 -27.01
N VAL A 588 19.02 -10.72 -26.58
CA VAL A 588 19.48 -11.69 -25.57
C VAL A 588 20.54 -12.64 -26.12
N ALA A 589 20.53 -12.93 -27.42
CA ALA A 589 21.56 -13.75 -28.06
C ALA A 589 22.96 -13.12 -27.94
N LEU A 590 23.03 -11.78 -27.95
CA LEU A 590 24.27 -11.00 -27.78
C LEU A 590 24.63 -10.75 -26.31
N GLN A 591 23.73 -11.06 -25.38
CA GLN A 591 23.91 -10.82 -23.95
C GLN A 591 25.03 -11.71 -23.39
N GLN A 592 25.84 -11.14 -22.51
CA GLN A 592 26.91 -11.84 -21.80
C GLN A 592 26.57 -11.96 -20.31
N PRO A 593 27.12 -12.97 -19.59
CA PRO A 593 27.02 -13.03 -18.14
C PRO A 593 27.59 -11.75 -17.52
N LEU A 594 26.84 -11.10 -16.62
CA LEU A 594 27.30 -9.88 -15.95
C LEU A 594 27.66 -10.19 -14.50
N GLY A 595 28.79 -9.64 -14.05
CA GLY A 595 29.27 -9.80 -12.68
C GLY A 595 28.60 -8.82 -11.72
N GLU A 596 28.26 -9.31 -10.52
CA GLU A 596 27.85 -8.49 -9.39
C GLU A 596 28.99 -8.46 -8.36
N MET A 597 29.29 -7.29 -7.81
CA MET A 597 30.20 -7.13 -6.69
C MET A 597 29.42 -7.18 -5.38
N GLN A 598 29.92 -7.93 -4.40
CA GLN A 598 29.40 -7.90 -3.04
C GLN A 598 29.98 -6.69 -2.30
N LEU A 599 29.11 -5.85 -1.79
CA LEU A 599 29.46 -4.70 -0.96
C LEU A 599 28.88 -4.91 0.42
N ASN A 600 29.72 -4.79 1.45
CA ASN A 600 29.28 -4.90 2.83
C ASN A 600 28.25 -3.82 3.15
N VAL A 601 27.32 -4.13 4.06
CA VAL A 601 26.34 -3.16 4.56
C VAL A 601 26.84 -2.58 5.87
N THR A 602 26.98 -1.26 5.92
CA THR A 602 27.20 -0.53 7.17
C THR A 602 25.96 -0.67 8.04
N LYS A 603 26.12 -1.37 9.18
CA LYS A 603 25.01 -1.79 10.06
C LYS A 603 24.47 -0.68 10.97
N SER A 604 24.35 0.55 10.46
CA SER A 604 23.85 1.72 11.20
C SER A 604 22.86 2.53 10.37
N GLY A 605 21.99 3.28 11.05
CA GLY A 605 21.01 4.17 10.43
C GLY A 605 21.23 5.65 10.74
N LEU A 606 20.83 6.52 9.82
CA LEU A 606 20.69 7.96 10.02
C LEU A 606 19.20 8.32 10.08
N VAL A 607 18.79 9.07 11.10
CA VAL A 607 17.44 9.64 11.19
C VAL A 607 17.52 11.15 11.19
N VAL A 608 16.76 11.80 10.31
CA VAL A 608 16.79 13.26 10.13
C VAL A 608 15.48 13.87 10.63
N GLY A 609 15.56 14.61 11.74
CA GLY A 609 14.43 15.27 12.41
C GLY A 609 14.06 14.61 13.75
N GLY A 610 14.20 15.34 14.84
CA GLY A 610 13.94 14.91 16.23
C GLY A 610 12.50 15.11 16.71
N GLY A 611 11.51 15.05 15.81
CA GLY A 611 10.09 15.00 16.18
C GLY A 611 9.64 13.62 16.69
N ILE A 612 8.35 13.47 17.04
CA ILE A 612 7.78 12.17 17.47
C ILE A 612 8.11 11.06 16.46
N ALA A 613 7.95 11.33 15.15
CA ALA A 613 8.24 10.35 14.11
C ALA A 613 9.71 9.93 14.08
N GLY A 614 10.66 10.87 14.05
CA GLY A 614 12.08 10.52 13.99
C GLY A 614 12.60 9.88 15.27
N MET A 615 12.18 10.34 16.44
CA MET A 615 12.50 9.67 17.71
C MET A 615 11.97 8.25 17.77
N THR A 616 10.73 8.03 17.31
CA THR A 616 10.13 6.68 17.22
C THR A 616 10.90 5.79 16.25
N ALA A 617 11.28 6.31 15.08
CA ALA A 617 12.05 5.55 14.08
C ALA A 617 13.45 5.18 14.61
N ALA A 618 14.11 6.12 15.31
CA ALA A 618 15.41 5.88 15.93
C ALA A 618 15.34 4.79 17.00
N LEU A 619 14.35 4.85 17.91
CA LEU A 619 14.12 3.78 18.89
C LEU A 619 13.78 2.45 18.24
N ALA A 620 12.90 2.43 17.24
CA ALA A 620 12.50 1.18 16.59
C ALA A 620 13.66 0.46 15.88
N LEU A 621 14.64 1.19 15.34
CA LEU A 621 15.90 0.62 14.82
C LEU A 621 16.87 0.22 15.93
N ALA A 622 17.00 1.06 16.96
CA ALA A 622 17.95 0.85 18.04
C ALA A 622 17.56 -0.32 18.96
N ASP A 623 16.27 -0.48 19.25
CA ASP A 623 15.68 -1.61 19.99
C ASP A 623 15.85 -2.93 19.20
N GLN A 624 15.99 -2.86 17.88
CA GLN A 624 16.36 -4.00 17.03
C GLN A 624 17.88 -4.28 16.99
N GLY A 625 18.68 -3.51 17.72
CA GLY A 625 20.13 -3.71 17.85
C GLY A 625 21.00 -2.95 16.83
N TYR A 626 20.44 -2.03 16.04
CA TYR A 626 21.21 -1.24 15.09
C TYR A 626 21.60 0.13 15.67
N PRO A 627 22.89 0.54 15.62
CA PRO A 627 23.29 1.91 15.93
C PRO A 627 22.57 2.95 15.07
N VAL A 628 22.13 4.05 15.68
CA VAL A 628 21.42 5.14 15.02
C VAL A 628 22.05 6.49 15.36
N THR A 629 22.26 7.33 14.35
CA THR A 629 22.50 8.76 14.55
C THR A 629 21.22 9.54 14.28
N LEU A 630 20.71 10.26 15.28
CA LEU A 630 19.55 11.14 15.17
C LEU A 630 20.02 12.59 15.06
N VAL A 631 19.72 13.24 13.93
CA VAL A 631 20.07 14.63 13.65
C VAL A 631 18.85 15.52 13.86
N GLU A 632 18.97 16.51 14.75
CA GLU A 632 17.97 17.55 15.00
C GLU A 632 18.57 18.93 14.77
N ARG A 633 17.84 19.74 14.00
CA ARG A 633 18.26 21.10 13.64
C ARG A 633 18.26 22.03 14.84
N LYS A 634 17.28 21.91 15.73
CA LYS A 634 17.16 22.73 16.93
C LYS A 634 18.06 22.21 18.05
N ASP A 635 18.17 23.01 19.10
CA ASP A 635 18.80 22.66 20.36
C ASP A 635 18.00 21.65 21.20
N VAL A 636 16.73 21.41 20.83
CA VAL A 636 15.81 20.53 21.56
C VAL A 636 15.07 19.54 20.66
N LEU A 637 14.87 18.32 21.15
CA LEU A 637 13.98 17.31 20.56
C LEU A 637 12.50 17.62 20.82
N GLY A 638 11.63 16.95 20.08
CA GLY A 638 10.18 16.88 20.31
C GLY A 638 9.31 17.47 19.20
N GLY A 639 9.86 18.37 18.38
CA GLY A 639 9.16 18.96 17.24
C GLY A 639 7.80 19.55 17.60
N HIS A 640 6.79 19.30 16.77
CA HIS A 640 5.41 19.73 17.01
C HIS A 640 4.72 19.02 18.19
N GLY A 641 5.26 17.90 18.68
CA GLY A 641 4.72 17.22 19.87
C GLY A 641 4.68 18.13 21.09
N ARG A 642 5.62 19.08 21.22
CA ARG A 642 5.65 20.07 22.31
C ARG A 642 4.47 21.05 22.31
N LYS A 643 3.73 21.14 21.21
CA LYS A 643 2.61 22.07 21.03
C LYS A 643 1.24 21.40 21.10
N LEU A 644 1.20 20.07 21.06
CA LEU A 644 -0.03 19.31 21.08
C LEU A 644 -0.49 19.08 22.52
N TYR A 645 -1.79 19.24 22.76
CA TYR A 645 -2.35 19.05 24.10
C TYR A 645 -2.59 17.56 24.43
N SER A 646 -3.44 16.90 23.65
CA SER A 646 -3.77 15.48 23.82
C SER A 646 -3.90 14.78 22.47
N THR A 647 -3.89 13.45 22.48
CA THR A 647 -4.39 12.62 21.38
C THR A 647 -5.92 12.75 21.25
N TRP A 648 -6.46 12.19 20.18
CA TRP A 648 -7.88 12.28 19.83
C TRP A 648 -8.81 11.57 20.81
N ASP A 649 -8.32 10.57 21.54
CA ASP A 649 -9.00 9.85 22.62
C ASP A 649 -8.75 10.48 24.00
N GLY A 650 -8.06 11.62 24.06
CA GLY A 650 -7.86 12.42 25.27
C GLY A 650 -6.60 12.10 26.08
N GLN A 651 -5.69 11.24 25.62
CA GLN A 651 -4.43 10.97 26.33
C GLN A 651 -3.45 12.15 26.21
N PRO A 652 -2.82 12.62 27.30
CA PRO A 652 -1.95 13.79 27.28
C PRO A 652 -0.64 13.52 26.51
N ILE A 653 -0.24 14.43 25.62
CA ILE A 653 0.97 14.27 24.79
C ILE A 653 2.26 14.53 25.59
N ALA A 654 2.25 15.54 26.48
CA ALA A 654 3.47 15.97 27.16
C ALA A 654 4.18 14.85 27.96
N PRO A 655 3.47 14.05 28.80
CA PRO A 655 4.12 12.96 29.54
C PRO A 655 4.73 11.89 28.62
N TYR A 656 4.02 11.51 27.54
CA TYR A 656 4.53 10.58 26.55
C TYR A 656 5.77 11.13 25.83
N LEU A 657 5.74 12.42 25.47
CA LEU A 657 6.85 13.06 24.78
C LEU A 657 8.11 13.12 25.65
N ASP A 658 7.97 13.46 26.93
CA ASP A 658 9.09 13.50 27.86
C ASP A 658 9.70 12.10 28.05
N GLU A 659 8.86 11.07 28.17
CA GLU A 659 9.31 9.67 28.21
C GLU A 659 10.05 9.27 26.93
N LEU A 660 9.50 9.61 25.76
CA LEU A 660 10.10 9.32 24.46
C LEU A 660 11.48 9.97 24.32
N ILE A 661 11.59 11.25 24.70
CA ILE A 661 12.87 11.99 24.68
C ILE A 661 13.88 11.33 25.63
N ASN A 662 13.46 10.98 26.85
CA ASN A 662 14.34 10.34 27.83
C ASN A 662 14.85 8.98 27.32
N ARG A 663 13.96 8.17 26.75
CA ARG A 663 14.35 6.88 26.14
C ARG A 663 15.36 7.07 25.03
N VAL A 664 15.15 8.03 24.13
CA VAL A 664 16.08 8.32 23.02
C VAL A 664 17.45 8.75 23.53
N ILE A 665 17.51 9.67 24.49
CA ILE A 665 18.77 10.21 25.02
C ILE A 665 19.56 9.14 25.79
N GLN A 666 18.86 8.26 26.52
CA GLN A 666 19.50 7.23 27.35
C GLN A 666 19.82 5.94 26.58
N HIS A 667 19.33 5.77 25.36
CA HIS A 667 19.51 4.51 24.63
C HIS A 667 20.97 4.34 24.17
N PRO A 668 21.64 3.22 24.49
CA PRO A 668 23.08 3.04 24.22
C PRO A 668 23.44 3.03 22.73
N ASN A 669 22.49 2.62 21.87
CA ASN A 669 22.68 2.59 20.42
C ASN A 669 22.25 3.89 19.71
N ILE A 670 21.80 4.93 20.41
CA ILE A 670 21.37 6.18 19.76
C ILE A 670 22.36 7.31 20.08
N THR A 671 22.91 7.93 19.04
CA THR A 671 23.67 9.17 19.15
C THR A 671 22.81 10.33 18.69
N VAL A 672 22.49 11.25 19.61
CA VAL A 672 21.69 12.46 19.30
C VAL A 672 22.62 13.63 18.98
N LEU A 673 22.38 14.29 17.84
CA LEU A 673 23.07 15.51 17.43
C LEU A 673 22.04 16.63 17.28
N THR A 674 22.00 17.55 18.24
CA THR A 674 21.20 18.79 18.19
C THR A 674 22.01 19.94 17.60
N ASN A 675 21.37 21.02 17.18
CA ASN A 675 22.01 22.12 16.44
C ASN A 675 22.79 21.61 15.23
N ALA A 676 22.24 20.59 14.56
CA ALA A 676 22.92 19.83 13.53
C ALA A 676 22.18 19.93 12.19
N GLN A 677 22.92 20.20 11.12
CA GLN A 677 22.40 20.32 9.75
C GLN A 677 23.24 19.47 8.79
N ILE A 678 22.58 18.73 7.91
CA ILE A 678 23.25 17.96 6.86
C ILE A 678 23.75 18.93 5.79
N ARG A 679 25.00 18.74 5.34
CA ARG A 679 25.66 19.56 4.32
C ARG A 679 25.86 18.83 3.01
N ASP A 680 26.16 17.53 3.06
CA ASP A 680 26.36 16.70 1.88
C ASP A 680 26.05 15.23 2.16
N VAL A 681 25.58 14.51 1.14
CA VAL A 681 25.27 13.08 1.20
C VAL A 681 25.79 12.40 -0.06
N GLN A 682 26.65 11.40 0.13
CA GLN A 682 27.23 10.60 -0.95
C GLN A 682 27.00 9.10 -0.68
N GLY A 683 27.26 8.28 -1.69
CA GLY A 683 27.14 6.83 -1.60
C GLY A 683 25.77 6.29 -2.05
N PHE A 684 25.41 5.12 -1.55
CA PHE A 684 24.23 4.37 -1.96
C PHE A 684 23.76 3.44 -0.84
N VAL A 685 22.62 2.76 -1.03
CA VAL A 685 22.08 1.79 -0.07
C VAL A 685 23.18 0.92 0.55
N GLY A 686 23.18 0.78 1.87
CA GLY A 686 24.19 0.04 2.62
C GLY A 686 25.53 0.76 2.83
N ASN A 687 25.84 1.82 2.08
CA ASN A 687 27.14 2.50 2.08
C ASN A 687 26.98 4.02 1.81
N PHE A 688 26.23 4.72 2.64
CA PHE A 688 26.12 6.17 2.60
C PHE A 688 27.19 6.83 3.46
N HIS A 689 27.70 7.95 2.98
CA HIS A 689 28.58 8.86 3.71
C HIS A 689 27.90 10.22 3.81
N THR A 690 27.76 10.76 5.02
CA THR A 690 27.04 12.02 5.27
C THR A 690 27.88 12.99 6.07
N VAL A 691 27.98 14.21 5.56
CA VAL A 691 28.65 15.33 6.21
C VAL A 691 27.62 16.18 6.96
N ILE A 692 27.82 16.36 8.25
CA ILE A 692 26.95 17.08 9.17
C ILE A 692 27.73 18.24 9.78
N ASP A 693 27.13 19.42 9.78
CA ASP A 693 27.58 20.56 10.57
C ASP A 693 26.86 20.55 11.92
N VAL A 694 27.61 20.36 13.01
CA VAL A 694 27.08 20.32 14.39
C VAL A 694 27.62 21.53 15.13
N ALA A 695 26.76 22.53 15.35
CA ALA A 695 27.13 23.79 16.00
C ALA A 695 28.40 24.46 15.40
N GLY A 696 28.57 24.41 14.07
CA GLY A 696 29.73 24.98 13.37
C GLY A 696 30.91 24.02 13.19
N GLN A 697 30.83 22.79 13.72
CA GLN A 697 31.86 21.76 13.57
C GLN A 697 31.45 20.71 12.54
N ARG A 698 32.32 20.47 11.56
CA ARG A 698 32.14 19.40 10.58
C ARG A 698 32.32 18.03 11.24
N LYS A 699 31.32 17.16 11.09
CA LYS A 699 31.31 15.75 11.49
C LYS A 699 30.91 14.89 10.31
N GLU A 700 31.54 13.74 10.17
CA GLU A 700 31.26 12.78 9.09
C GLU A 700 30.76 11.47 9.70
N ILE A 701 29.76 10.87 9.06
CA ILE A 701 29.17 9.61 9.49
C ILE A 701 28.94 8.68 8.31
N ASP A 702 29.26 7.40 8.50
CA ASP A 702 28.90 6.34 7.58
C ASP A 702 27.66 5.61 8.10
N HIS A 703 26.72 5.31 7.21
CA HIS A 703 25.49 4.59 7.55
C HIS A 703 24.97 3.78 6.37
N GLY A 704 24.17 2.76 6.66
CA GLY A 704 23.60 1.89 5.62
C GLY A 704 22.27 2.41 5.08
N VAL A 705 21.52 3.17 5.88
CA VAL A 705 20.16 3.60 5.57
C VAL A 705 19.86 4.97 6.19
N ALA A 706 18.97 5.73 5.57
CA ALA A 706 18.48 7.01 6.09
C ALA A 706 16.95 7.06 6.19
N ILE A 707 16.43 7.65 7.26
CA ILE A 707 15.00 7.93 7.44
C ILE A 707 14.79 9.44 7.56
N LEU A 708 14.03 10.01 6.62
CA LEU A 708 13.69 11.43 6.59
C LEU A 708 12.38 11.69 7.35
N ALA A 709 12.49 12.37 8.48
CA ALA A 709 11.39 12.66 9.42
C ALA A 709 11.35 14.15 9.83
N ILE A 710 11.61 15.05 8.87
CA ILE A 710 11.79 16.50 9.09
C ILE A 710 10.52 17.26 9.51
N GLY A 711 9.36 16.60 9.51
CA GLY A 711 8.08 17.19 9.89
C GLY A 711 7.48 18.10 8.82
N ALA A 712 6.58 18.98 9.24
CA ALA A 712 5.89 20.00 8.46
C ALA A 712 5.43 21.11 9.42
N HIS A 713 4.81 22.17 8.94
CA HIS A 713 4.41 23.34 9.74
C HIS A 713 3.01 23.85 9.36
N SER A 714 2.36 24.57 10.29
CA SER A 714 1.10 25.25 10.02
C SER A 714 1.30 26.40 9.03
N PHE A 715 0.48 26.44 7.99
CA PHE A 715 0.36 27.58 7.10
C PHE A 715 -0.10 28.81 7.89
N LYS A 716 0.56 29.94 7.68
CA LYS A 716 0.15 31.23 8.26
C LYS A 716 -0.72 31.96 7.22
N PRO A 717 -2.05 32.01 7.42
CA PRO A 717 -2.95 32.63 6.45
C PRO A 717 -2.80 34.15 6.41
N THR A 718 -3.08 34.75 5.26
CA THR A 718 -3.23 36.21 5.09
C THR A 718 -4.70 36.64 5.08
N GLU A 719 -5.61 35.66 5.15
CA GLU A 719 -7.07 35.82 5.18
C GLU A 719 -7.62 35.79 6.62
N TYR A 720 -8.91 36.07 6.77
CA TYR A 720 -9.66 36.00 8.03
C TYR A 720 -9.11 36.85 9.19
N GLY A 721 -8.43 37.97 8.88
CA GLY A 721 -7.90 38.89 9.91
C GLY A 721 -6.74 38.32 10.73
N TYR A 722 -6.10 37.21 10.30
CA TYR A 722 -4.99 36.62 11.02
C TYR A 722 -3.83 37.62 11.19
N GLY A 723 -3.32 37.75 12.42
CA GLY A 723 -2.30 38.73 12.80
C GLY A 723 -2.83 40.15 13.09
N GLN A 724 -4.12 40.43 12.85
CA GLN A 724 -4.74 41.73 13.17
C GLN A 724 -5.37 41.76 14.57
N SER A 725 -5.67 40.60 15.15
CA SER A 725 -6.20 40.44 16.50
C SER A 725 -5.50 39.29 17.22
N ASP A 726 -5.29 39.44 18.52
CA ASP A 726 -4.71 38.42 19.40
C ASP A 726 -5.74 37.34 19.82
N ARG A 727 -7.01 37.53 19.46
CA ARG A 727 -8.14 36.60 19.66
C ARG A 727 -8.36 35.64 18.48
N ILE A 728 -7.51 35.73 17.46
CA ILE A 728 -7.52 34.84 16.29
C ILE A 728 -6.35 33.87 16.39
N PHE A 729 -6.65 32.59 16.56
CA PHE A 729 -5.66 31.54 16.81
C PHE A 729 -5.53 30.59 15.62
N LEU A 730 -4.35 29.99 15.43
CA LEU A 730 -4.26 28.71 14.73
C LEU A 730 -4.56 27.56 15.72
N ASN A 731 -4.92 26.38 15.20
CA ASN A 731 -5.26 25.23 16.04
C ASN A 731 -4.20 24.89 17.12
N LEU A 732 -2.90 24.92 16.77
CA LEU A 732 -1.83 24.64 17.74
C LEU A 732 -1.63 25.76 18.77
N ASP A 733 -1.94 27.01 18.40
CA ASP A 733 -1.84 28.14 19.32
C ASP A 733 -3.01 28.12 20.31
N LEU A 734 -4.19 27.66 19.87
CA LEU A 734 -5.34 27.42 20.75
C LEU A 734 -5.06 26.30 21.75
N ASP A 735 -4.47 25.17 21.34
CA ASP A 735 -4.06 24.09 22.25
C ASP A 735 -3.18 24.63 23.39
N LYS A 736 -2.21 25.47 23.02
CA LYS A 736 -1.33 26.13 23.99
C LYS A 736 -2.13 27.05 24.92
N ALA A 737 -2.97 27.93 24.37
CA ALA A 737 -3.78 28.87 25.16
C ALA A 737 -4.76 28.17 26.11
N ILE A 738 -5.38 27.06 25.70
CA ILE A 738 -6.21 26.21 26.57
C ILE A 738 -5.37 25.62 27.71
N SER A 739 -4.19 25.09 27.40
CA SER A 739 -3.32 24.44 28.40
C SER A 739 -2.79 25.42 29.44
N GLU A 740 -2.48 26.66 29.04
CA GLU A 740 -2.01 27.74 29.90
C GLU A 740 -3.16 28.47 30.62
N ARG A 741 -4.41 28.06 30.41
CA ARG A 741 -5.62 28.71 30.93
C ARG A 741 -5.66 30.22 30.64
N ASP A 742 -5.33 30.58 29.41
CA ASP A 742 -5.31 31.98 28.96
C ASP A 742 -6.65 32.67 29.29
N PRO A 743 -6.65 33.87 29.91
CA PRO A 743 -7.86 34.59 30.27
C PRO A 743 -8.81 34.85 29.09
N ARG A 744 -8.28 34.97 27.86
CA ARG A 744 -9.10 35.15 26.65
C ARG A 744 -9.91 33.91 26.32
N ILE A 745 -9.41 32.72 26.67
CA ILE A 745 -10.10 31.44 26.51
C ILE A 745 -11.07 31.18 27.65
N VAL A 746 -10.63 31.38 28.90
CA VAL A 746 -11.44 31.08 30.09
C VAL A 746 -12.67 31.99 30.20
N ASN A 747 -12.57 33.24 29.73
CA ASN A 747 -13.66 34.21 29.81
C ASN A 747 -14.53 34.28 28.54
N ALA A 748 -14.18 33.55 27.49
CA ALA A 748 -14.95 33.54 26.26
C ALA A 748 -16.33 32.92 26.49
N ARG A 749 -17.34 33.48 25.83
CA ARG A 749 -18.71 32.96 25.78
C ARG A 749 -19.07 32.45 24.40
N SER A 750 -18.28 32.78 23.39
CA SER A 750 -18.52 32.36 22.02
C SER A 750 -17.22 32.08 21.26
N ALA A 751 -17.20 31.00 20.48
CA ALA A 751 -16.05 30.57 19.69
C ALA A 751 -16.47 30.10 18.29
N VAL A 752 -15.69 30.48 17.28
CA VAL A 752 -15.88 30.07 15.88
C VAL A 752 -14.63 29.37 15.37
N PHE A 753 -14.78 28.19 14.79
CA PHE A 753 -13.74 27.48 14.05
C PHE A 753 -13.98 27.59 12.56
N ILE A 754 -12.98 27.99 11.78
CA ILE A 754 -13.05 28.03 10.33
C ILE A 754 -12.21 26.89 9.77
N GLN A 755 -12.85 25.92 9.10
CA GLN A 755 -12.18 24.77 8.50
C GLN A 755 -11.55 25.10 7.16
N CYS A 756 -10.59 24.26 6.76
CA CYS A 756 -9.97 24.28 5.43
C CYS A 756 -9.21 25.57 5.07
N VAL A 757 -8.73 26.33 6.06
CA VAL A 757 -7.97 27.57 5.81
C VAL A 757 -6.66 27.23 5.10
N GLY A 758 -6.54 27.59 3.82
CA GLY A 758 -5.42 27.21 2.95
C GLY A 758 -5.35 25.72 2.56
N SER A 759 -6.39 24.90 2.77
CA SER A 759 -6.43 23.50 2.31
C SER A 759 -7.64 23.28 1.44
N ARG A 760 -7.55 22.40 0.44
CA ARG A 760 -8.60 22.21 -0.59
C ARG A 760 -8.95 23.55 -1.25
N GLU A 761 -7.91 24.28 -1.61
CA GLU A 761 -7.96 25.53 -2.37
C GLU A 761 -7.23 25.29 -3.71
N PRO A 762 -7.49 26.06 -4.77
CA PRO A 762 -6.85 25.85 -6.08
C PRO A 762 -5.32 25.74 -6.01
N GLU A 763 -4.68 26.52 -5.15
CA GLU A 763 -3.22 26.51 -4.95
C GLU A 763 -2.70 25.38 -4.04
N ARG A 764 -3.59 24.72 -3.27
CA ARG A 764 -3.28 23.54 -2.43
C ARG A 764 -4.48 22.57 -2.45
N PRO A 765 -4.67 21.80 -3.54
CA PRO A 765 -5.81 20.92 -3.73
C PRO A 765 -5.66 19.61 -2.95
N TYR A 766 -5.36 19.70 -1.65
CA TYR A 766 -5.25 18.57 -0.73
C TYR A 766 -5.86 18.89 0.64
N CYS A 767 -6.31 17.85 1.33
CA CYS A 767 -6.76 17.91 2.71
C CYS A 767 -5.58 17.80 3.69
N SER A 768 -5.55 18.66 4.70
CA SER A 768 -4.58 18.55 5.80
C SER A 768 -4.91 17.47 6.84
N ARG A 769 -5.95 16.65 6.61
CA ARG A 769 -6.36 15.43 7.33
C ARG A 769 -6.71 15.54 8.82
N VAL A 770 -5.99 16.35 9.59
CA VAL A 770 -6.10 16.46 11.05
C VAL A 770 -7.02 17.60 11.51
N CYS A 771 -7.24 18.61 10.67
CA CYS A 771 -7.91 19.86 11.02
C CYS A 771 -9.33 19.67 11.58
N CYS A 772 -10.18 18.88 10.92
CA CYS A 772 -11.56 18.68 11.37
C CYS A 772 -11.62 18.02 12.75
N SER A 773 -10.88 16.93 12.95
CA SER A 773 -10.84 16.22 14.22
C SER A 773 -10.28 17.10 15.34
N HIS A 774 -9.17 17.81 15.07
CA HIS A 774 -8.54 18.70 16.05
C HIS A 774 -9.45 19.87 16.46
N SER A 775 -10.16 20.49 15.52
CA SER A 775 -11.11 21.55 15.86
C SER A 775 -12.31 21.02 16.64
N ILE A 776 -12.79 19.80 16.35
CA ILE A 776 -13.88 19.17 17.12
C ILE A 776 -13.43 18.82 18.54
N GLU A 777 -12.21 18.30 18.71
CA GLU A 777 -11.61 18.09 20.03
C GLU A 777 -11.53 19.40 20.82
N ASN A 778 -11.06 20.48 20.20
CA ASN A 778 -11.00 21.79 20.83
C ASN A 778 -12.39 22.35 21.16
N ALA A 779 -13.37 22.18 20.28
CA ALA A 779 -14.76 22.54 20.57
C ALA A 779 -15.32 21.80 21.80
N LEU A 780 -15.03 20.49 21.92
CA LEU A 780 -15.40 19.69 23.09
C LEU A 780 -14.68 20.15 24.36
N ARG A 781 -13.39 20.52 24.28
CA ARG A 781 -12.62 21.09 25.40
C ARG A 781 -13.21 22.42 25.85
N LEU A 782 -13.57 23.30 24.92
CA LEU A 782 -14.25 24.56 25.22
C LEU A 782 -15.60 24.33 25.90
N LYS A 783 -16.43 23.42 25.39
CA LYS A 783 -17.69 23.00 26.03
C LYS A 783 -17.50 22.36 27.41
N LYS A 784 -16.32 21.76 27.68
CA LYS A 784 -15.97 21.25 29.01
C LYS A 784 -15.57 22.36 29.98
N LEU A 785 -14.96 23.44 29.48
CA LEU A 785 -14.64 24.63 30.28
C LEU A 785 -15.91 25.43 30.64
N ASP A 786 -16.79 25.63 29.65
CA ASP A 786 -18.08 26.29 29.82
C ASP A 786 -19.15 25.58 28.94
N PRO A 787 -20.04 24.77 29.55
CA PRO A 787 -21.11 24.07 28.81
C PRO A 787 -22.04 25.00 28.02
N GLU A 788 -22.22 26.23 28.50
CA GLU A 788 -23.11 27.24 27.89
C GLU A 788 -22.43 28.05 26.79
N MET A 789 -21.12 27.86 26.55
CA MET A 789 -20.40 28.59 25.50
C MET A 789 -20.97 28.27 24.12
N ASP A 790 -21.27 29.29 23.31
CA ASP A 790 -21.70 29.11 21.94
C ASP A 790 -20.52 28.74 21.05
N VAL A 791 -20.50 27.52 20.51
CA VAL A 791 -19.39 27.03 19.67
C VAL A 791 -19.88 26.68 18.28
N TYR A 792 -19.29 27.31 17.27
CA TYR A 792 -19.61 27.13 15.86
C TYR A 792 -18.42 26.55 15.09
N VAL A 793 -18.66 25.57 14.24
CA VAL A 793 -17.67 25.02 13.30
C VAL A 793 -18.15 25.28 11.88
N LEU A 794 -17.46 26.18 11.18
CA LEU A 794 -17.71 26.52 9.78
C LEU A 794 -16.94 25.55 8.88
N TYR A 795 -17.62 24.81 8.01
CA TYR A 795 -17.00 23.69 7.27
C TYR A 795 -17.51 23.51 5.84
N ARG A 796 -16.79 22.69 5.04
CA ARG A 796 -17.28 22.17 3.74
C ARG A 796 -17.70 20.70 3.85
N ASP A 797 -16.81 19.86 4.39
CA ASP A 797 -17.07 18.47 4.77
C ASP A 797 -16.48 18.16 6.14
N ILE A 798 -17.20 17.44 7.00
CA ILE A 798 -16.61 16.93 8.24
C ILE A 798 -15.92 15.59 7.98
N ARG A 799 -14.59 15.60 8.08
CA ARG A 799 -13.71 14.45 7.79
C ARG A 799 -13.19 13.73 9.04
N THR A 800 -14.09 13.41 9.98
CA THR A 800 -13.82 12.56 11.15
C THR A 800 -13.90 11.07 10.81
N PHE A 801 -12.91 10.56 10.05
CA PHE A 801 -12.88 9.17 9.58
C PHE A 801 -12.58 8.15 10.70
N GLY A 802 -12.90 6.88 10.48
CA GLY A 802 -12.71 5.82 11.47
C GLY A 802 -13.56 6.03 12.73
N LEU A 803 -12.98 5.72 13.89
CA LEU A 803 -13.58 5.87 15.21
C LEU A 803 -13.74 7.35 15.63
N ARG A 804 -13.08 8.29 14.95
CA ARG A 804 -13.22 9.73 15.24
C ARG A 804 -14.61 10.26 14.93
N GLU A 805 -15.45 9.51 14.20
CA GLU A 805 -16.86 9.85 14.04
C GLU A 805 -17.57 10.00 15.38
N ASN A 806 -17.14 9.26 16.41
CA ASN A 806 -17.69 9.37 17.75
C ASN A 806 -17.47 10.77 18.35
N LEU A 807 -16.35 11.44 18.05
CA LEU A 807 -16.09 12.82 18.47
C LEU A 807 -17.09 13.80 17.82
N TYR A 808 -17.38 13.60 16.53
CA TYR A 808 -18.35 14.42 15.83
C TYR A 808 -19.76 14.24 16.40
N LYS A 809 -20.16 13.00 16.67
CA LYS A 809 -21.43 12.67 17.35
C LYS A 809 -21.51 13.32 18.73
N GLU A 810 -20.44 13.23 19.52
CA GLU A 810 -20.38 13.82 20.86
C GLU A 810 -20.48 15.36 20.79
N ALA A 811 -19.75 16.00 19.89
CA ALA A 811 -19.78 17.46 19.76
C ALA A 811 -21.18 17.99 19.43
N ARG A 812 -21.89 17.32 18.51
CA ARG A 812 -23.29 17.63 18.21
C ARG A 812 -24.19 17.44 19.43
N ALA A 813 -24.01 16.36 20.18
CA ALA A 813 -24.80 16.10 21.40
C ALA A 813 -24.56 17.16 22.49
N ARG A 814 -23.37 17.77 22.54
CA ARG A 814 -23.04 18.88 23.46
C ARG A 814 -23.41 20.26 22.93
N GLY A 815 -24.17 20.35 21.83
CA GLY A 815 -24.65 21.61 21.29
C GLY A 815 -23.61 22.42 20.53
N VAL A 816 -22.55 21.80 20.00
CA VAL A 816 -21.68 22.45 19.00
C VAL A 816 -22.46 22.56 17.69
N LEU A 817 -22.51 23.77 17.13
CA LEU A 817 -23.23 24.08 15.90
C LEU A 817 -22.30 23.96 14.69
N PHE A 818 -22.77 23.29 13.65
CA PHE A 818 -21.99 23.08 12.43
C PHE A 818 -22.67 23.83 11.28
N VAL A 819 -21.97 24.81 10.70
CA VAL A 819 -22.50 25.64 9.61
C VAL A 819 -21.67 25.38 8.38
N ARG A 820 -22.32 24.91 7.32
CA ARG A 820 -21.63 24.60 6.07
C ARG A 820 -21.54 25.83 5.17
N PHE A 821 -20.40 26.00 4.51
CA PHE A 821 -20.16 27.04 3.51
C PHE A 821 -19.63 26.45 2.20
N ASP A 822 -19.69 27.23 1.12
CA ASP A 822 -19.19 26.85 -0.22
C ASP A 822 -17.84 27.50 -0.52
N LEU A 823 -17.02 26.86 -1.36
CA LEU A 823 -15.71 27.39 -1.77
C LEU A 823 -15.82 28.79 -2.40
N GLU A 824 -16.88 29.05 -3.17
CA GLU A 824 -17.13 30.35 -3.82
C GLU A 824 -17.72 31.41 -2.87
N LYS A 825 -18.23 31.00 -1.70
CA LYS A 825 -18.84 31.87 -0.69
C LYS A 825 -18.24 31.58 0.69
N LYS A 826 -16.96 31.90 0.82
CA LYS A 826 -16.21 31.71 2.07
C LYS A 826 -16.74 32.61 3.20
N PRO A 827 -16.55 32.23 4.47
CA PRO A 827 -16.83 33.12 5.59
C PRO A 827 -16.00 34.41 5.50
N GLU A 828 -16.50 35.51 6.05
CA GLU A 828 -15.76 36.77 6.15
C GLU A 828 -15.50 37.09 7.62
N VAL A 829 -14.27 37.45 7.97
CA VAL A 829 -13.92 37.87 9.34
C VAL A 829 -13.52 39.33 9.32
N GLN A 830 -14.18 40.13 10.14
CA GLN A 830 -13.91 41.55 10.34
C GLN A 830 -13.45 41.78 11.78
N VAL A 831 -12.37 42.56 11.92
CA VAL A 831 -11.84 43.00 13.21
C VAL A 831 -12.15 44.49 13.37
N ALA A 832 -13.04 44.83 14.30
CA ALA A 832 -13.37 46.22 14.60
C ALA A 832 -12.23 46.91 15.36
N SER A 833 -12.21 48.25 15.36
CA SER A 833 -11.19 49.05 16.05
C SER A 833 -11.18 48.88 17.57
N ASP A 834 -12.31 48.47 18.16
CA ASP A 834 -12.44 48.15 19.58
C ASP A 834 -12.03 46.69 19.92
N GLY A 835 -11.60 45.92 18.92
CA GLY A 835 -11.20 44.51 19.05
C GLY A 835 -12.36 43.51 18.92
N THR A 836 -13.59 43.95 18.67
CA THR A 836 -14.74 43.06 18.43
C THR A 836 -14.56 42.29 17.13
N LEU A 837 -14.75 40.96 17.17
CA LEU A 837 -14.73 40.10 15.99
C LEU A 837 -16.15 39.89 15.46
N THR A 838 -16.29 39.97 14.14
CA THR A 838 -17.53 39.61 13.44
C THR A 838 -17.22 38.61 12.36
N VAL A 839 -17.98 37.50 12.32
CA VAL A 839 -17.86 36.47 11.29
C VAL A 839 -19.18 36.35 10.54
N THR A 840 -19.15 36.61 9.24
CA THR A 840 -20.32 36.48 8.35
C THR A 840 -20.18 35.22 7.51
N VAL A 841 -21.22 34.39 7.45
CA VAL A 841 -21.25 33.18 6.62
C VAL A 841 -22.65 32.98 6.05
N VAL A 842 -22.75 32.47 4.82
CA VAL A 842 -24.06 32.12 4.24
C VAL A 842 -24.43 30.73 4.73
N ASP A 843 -25.52 30.62 5.49
CA ASP A 843 -26.01 29.33 5.95
C ASP A 843 -26.72 28.59 4.82
N HIS A 844 -26.28 27.38 4.52
CA HIS A 844 -26.83 26.56 3.43
C HIS A 844 -28.28 26.09 3.64
N VAL A 845 -28.81 26.10 4.88
CA VAL A 845 -30.21 25.72 5.12
C VAL A 845 -31.11 26.94 5.01
N LEU A 846 -30.71 28.05 5.64
CA LEU A 846 -31.48 29.30 5.65
C LEU A 846 -31.31 30.11 4.36
N GLN A 847 -30.34 29.77 3.51
CA GLN A 847 -30.00 30.44 2.25
C GLN A 847 -29.82 31.97 2.43
N ARG A 848 -29.24 32.38 3.56
CA ARG A 848 -29.03 33.79 3.91
C ARG A 848 -27.73 33.98 4.71
N PRO A 849 -27.11 35.17 4.68
CA PRO A 849 -25.99 35.48 5.54
C PRO A 849 -26.44 35.49 7.01
N ILE A 850 -25.69 34.80 7.85
CA ILE A 850 -25.75 34.88 9.31
C ILE A 850 -24.51 35.60 9.82
N VAL A 851 -24.68 36.39 10.88
CA VAL A 851 -23.61 37.18 11.50
C VAL A 851 -23.37 36.64 12.90
N LEU A 852 -22.17 36.14 13.14
CA LEU A 852 -21.69 35.65 14.42
C LEU A 852 -20.75 36.70 15.03
N LYS A 853 -20.82 36.91 16.35
CA LYS A 853 -19.94 37.83 17.08
C LYS A 853 -19.10 37.06 18.10
N PRO A 854 -18.11 36.26 17.65
CA PRO A 854 -17.35 35.41 18.54
C PRO A 854 -16.37 36.21 19.41
N ASP A 855 -16.05 35.68 20.59
CA ASP A 855 -14.93 36.14 21.40
C ASP A 855 -13.59 35.59 20.86
N ILE A 856 -13.63 34.39 20.25
CA ILE A 856 -12.47 33.69 19.72
C ILE A 856 -12.75 33.16 18.32
N VAL A 857 -11.80 33.36 17.41
CA VAL A 857 -11.80 32.68 16.10
C VAL A 857 -10.59 31.77 16.00
N THR A 858 -10.80 30.53 15.58
CA THR A 858 -9.73 29.56 15.34
C THR A 858 -9.70 29.16 13.88
N LEU A 859 -8.56 29.37 13.24
CA LEU A 859 -8.32 29.04 11.85
C LEU A 859 -7.67 27.66 11.78
N ALA A 860 -8.38 26.69 11.20
CA ALA A 860 -7.86 25.34 11.00
C ALA A 860 -6.98 25.33 9.74
N SER A 861 -5.78 25.90 9.88
CA SER A 861 -4.82 26.13 8.80
C SER A 861 -4.25 24.85 8.21
N ALA A 862 -3.88 24.93 6.93
CA ALA A 862 -3.18 23.88 6.22
C ALA A 862 -1.86 23.47 6.88
N ILE A 863 -1.43 22.25 6.62
CA ILE A 863 -0.09 21.77 6.94
C ILE A 863 0.73 21.82 5.66
N VAL A 864 1.88 22.50 5.71
CA VAL A 864 2.82 22.66 4.59
C VAL A 864 4.21 22.18 5.01
N MET A 865 4.93 21.51 4.11
CA MET A 865 6.28 20.98 4.40
C MET A 865 7.39 21.78 3.70
N ARG A 866 7.12 22.22 2.46
CA ARG A 866 8.14 22.77 1.57
C ARG A 866 8.82 24.00 2.17
N THR A 867 10.14 23.91 2.24
CA THR A 867 11.08 24.94 2.70
C THR A 867 12.33 24.84 1.84
N GLU A 868 13.16 25.89 1.80
CA GLU A 868 14.44 25.85 1.07
C GLU A 868 15.30 24.68 1.57
N GLU A 869 15.31 24.45 2.88
CA GLU A 869 16.07 23.36 3.50
C GLU A 869 15.52 21.98 3.15
N ALA A 870 14.19 21.83 3.01
CA ALA A 870 13.61 20.58 2.54
C ALA A 870 13.96 20.31 1.07
N ASP A 871 13.97 21.33 0.23
CA ASP A 871 14.38 21.24 -1.18
C ASP A 871 15.87 20.87 -1.28
N GLU A 872 16.74 21.43 -0.44
CA GLU A 872 18.15 21.06 -0.34
C GLU A 872 18.35 19.61 0.10
N LEU A 873 17.65 19.18 1.18
CA LEU A 873 17.73 17.81 1.67
C LEU A 873 17.25 16.80 0.62
N ALA A 874 16.15 17.12 -0.08
CA ALA A 874 15.63 16.30 -1.17
C ALA A 874 16.66 16.11 -2.29
N LYS A 875 17.40 17.17 -2.66
CA LYS A 875 18.48 17.11 -3.65
C LYS A 875 19.65 16.25 -3.17
N MET A 876 20.09 16.41 -1.92
CA MET A 876 21.20 15.64 -1.35
C MET A 876 20.90 14.13 -1.33
N PHE A 877 19.71 13.75 -0.85
CA PHE A 877 19.27 12.35 -0.84
C PHE A 877 18.75 11.85 -2.19
N LYS A 878 18.66 12.72 -3.20
CA LYS A 878 18.15 12.42 -4.55
C LYS A 878 16.74 11.83 -4.50
N VAL A 879 15.85 12.45 -3.71
CA VAL A 879 14.47 12.00 -3.51
C VAL A 879 13.47 13.04 -4.03
N PRO A 880 12.39 12.61 -4.70
CA PRO A 880 11.43 13.55 -5.30
C PRO A 880 10.48 14.16 -4.26
N LEU A 881 10.05 15.39 -4.55
CA LEU A 881 8.88 16.02 -3.95
C LEU A 881 7.71 15.97 -4.93
N ASN A 882 6.48 15.85 -4.43
CA ASN A 882 5.28 16.00 -5.25
C ASN A 882 4.99 17.49 -5.51
N ALA A 883 3.97 17.77 -6.34
CA ALA A 883 3.59 19.14 -6.70
C ALA A 883 3.18 20.01 -5.49
N ASP A 884 2.72 19.40 -4.39
CA ASP A 884 2.33 20.09 -3.16
C ASP A 884 3.52 20.33 -2.22
N GLY A 885 4.71 19.86 -2.58
CA GLY A 885 5.94 20.03 -1.81
C GLY A 885 6.08 19.06 -0.63
N PHE A 886 5.47 17.88 -0.69
CA PHE A 886 5.74 16.75 0.23
C PHE A 886 6.64 15.70 -0.43
N PHE A 887 7.37 14.91 0.36
CA PHE A 887 8.16 13.80 -0.18
C PHE A 887 7.28 12.77 -0.89
N LEU A 888 7.68 12.31 -2.08
CA LEU A 888 6.96 11.31 -2.86
C LEU A 888 7.52 9.91 -2.60
N GLU A 889 6.65 9.02 -2.12
CA GLU A 889 6.95 7.60 -1.89
C GLU A 889 7.18 6.82 -3.19
N ALA A 890 7.78 5.64 -3.09
CA ALA A 890 8.06 4.76 -4.22
C ALA A 890 6.78 4.23 -4.88
N HIS A 891 5.77 3.89 -4.07
CA HIS A 891 4.46 3.43 -4.55
C HIS A 891 3.39 3.66 -3.47
N ALA A 892 2.32 4.39 -3.82
CA ALA A 892 1.28 4.83 -2.89
C ALA A 892 0.66 3.70 -2.05
N LYS A 893 0.50 2.50 -2.63
CA LYS A 893 -0.07 1.31 -1.96
C LYS A 893 0.93 0.42 -1.24
N LEU A 894 1.92 -0.09 -1.97
CA LEU A 894 2.74 -1.21 -1.50
C LEU A 894 4.08 -0.81 -0.89
N ARG A 895 4.51 0.44 -1.10
CA ARG A 895 5.77 0.99 -0.57
C ARG A 895 5.53 2.40 -0.03
N PRO A 896 4.62 2.60 0.94
CA PRO A 896 4.20 3.93 1.40
C PRO A 896 5.25 4.66 2.26
N VAL A 897 6.35 4.00 2.62
CA VAL A 897 7.44 4.55 3.45
C VAL A 897 8.81 4.49 2.77
N ASP A 898 8.90 3.91 1.58
CA ASP A 898 10.14 3.82 0.82
C ASP A 898 10.21 4.97 -0.17
N PHE A 899 11.42 5.43 -0.50
CA PHE A 899 11.66 6.17 -1.73
C PHE A 899 11.99 5.23 -2.90
N ALA A 900 11.91 5.77 -4.13
CA ALA A 900 12.47 5.10 -5.30
C ALA A 900 14.00 4.94 -5.19
N THR A 901 14.65 5.83 -4.43
CA THR A 901 16.05 5.71 -4.03
C THR A 901 16.19 4.68 -2.91
N ASP A 902 16.81 3.55 -3.21
CA ASP A 902 17.00 2.47 -2.23
C ASP A 902 17.80 2.92 -1.01
N GLY A 903 17.44 2.39 0.16
CA GLY A 903 18.10 2.69 1.44
C GLY A 903 17.67 4.02 2.07
N VAL A 904 16.78 4.79 1.43
CA VAL A 904 16.21 6.01 1.99
C VAL A 904 14.70 5.82 2.20
N PHE A 905 14.21 6.22 3.37
CA PHE A 905 12.83 6.03 3.82
C PHE A 905 12.23 7.34 4.35
N ILE A 906 10.91 7.39 4.52
CA ILE A 906 10.16 8.55 5.03
C ILE A 906 9.26 8.22 6.20
N ALA A 907 9.13 9.18 7.11
CA ALA A 907 8.20 9.09 8.23
C ALA A 907 7.58 10.44 8.62
N GLY A 908 6.34 10.38 9.12
CA GLY A 908 5.66 11.51 9.73
C GLY A 908 5.11 12.52 8.73
N LEU A 909 5.00 13.78 9.17
CA LEU A 909 4.36 14.85 8.39
C LEU A 909 5.11 15.22 7.10
N ALA A 910 6.38 14.84 6.98
CA ALA A 910 7.18 15.12 5.78
C ALA A 910 6.65 14.36 4.53
N HIS A 911 5.96 13.23 4.75
CA HIS A 911 5.34 12.45 3.68
C HIS A 911 3.98 13.00 3.24
N TYR A 912 3.14 13.40 4.20
CA TYR A 912 1.87 14.13 4.03
C TYR A 912 1.24 14.40 5.42
N PRO A 913 0.24 15.30 5.55
CA PRO A 913 -0.43 15.60 6.82
C PRO A 913 -1.14 14.38 7.43
N LYS A 914 -0.83 14.01 8.68
CA LYS A 914 -1.41 12.82 9.34
C LYS A 914 -1.40 12.94 10.88
N PRO A 915 -2.30 12.25 11.59
CA PRO A 915 -2.37 12.30 13.06
C PRO A 915 -1.18 11.59 13.72
N THR A 916 -1.02 11.79 15.03
CA THR A 916 0.12 11.32 15.82
C THR A 916 0.30 9.81 15.76
N GLU A 917 -0.76 9.03 15.91
CA GLU A 917 -0.66 7.56 15.90
C GLU A 917 -0.24 7.02 14.53
N GLU A 918 -0.67 7.67 13.44
CA GLU A 918 -0.22 7.33 12.09
C GLU A 918 1.24 7.74 11.87
N CYS A 919 1.71 8.84 12.48
CA CYS A 919 3.14 9.19 12.47
C CYS A 919 4.00 8.14 13.17
N ILE A 920 3.53 7.63 14.32
CA ILE A 920 4.21 6.59 15.11
C ILE A 920 4.25 5.28 14.32
N ALA A 921 3.11 4.85 13.77
CA ALA A 921 3.04 3.66 12.92
C ALA A 921 3.94 3.80 11.69
N GLN A 922 3.93 4.94 11.00
CA GLN A 922 4.79 5.18 9.84
C GLN A 922 6.28 5.15 10.20
N ALA A 923 6.66 5.71 11.34
CA ALA A 923 8.04 5.70 11.82
C ALA A 923 8.54 4.28 12.10
N LYS A 924 7.72 3.44 12.77
CA LYS A 924 8.01 2.01 12.98
C LYS A 924 8.07 1.25 11.66
N ALA A 925 7.19 1.56 10.71
CA ALA A 925 7.20 0.98 9.38
C ALA A 925 8.49 1.31 8.62
N ALA A 926 8.92 2.58 8.61
CA ALA A 926 10.18 3.00 8.01
C ALA A 926 11.38 2.29 8.67
N ALA A 927 11.36 2.13 9.99
CA ALA A 927 12.39 1.36 10.72
C ALA A 927 12.39 -0.12 10.34
N SER A 928 11.22 -0.76 10.17
CA SER A 928 11.11 -2.16 9.69
C SER A 928 11.73 -2.31 8.30
N ARG A 929 11.33 -1.45 7.37
CA ARG A 929 11.84 -1.47 5.99
C ARG A 929 13.35 -1.18 5.93
N ALA A 930 13.83 -0.23 6.74
CA ALA A 930 15.27 0.00 6.91
C ALA A 930 16.01 -1.22 7.50
N ALA A 931 15.41 -1.92 8.47
CA ALA A 931 15.99 -3.12 9.07
C ALA A 931 16.14 -4.28 8.07
N THR A 932 15.26 -4.41 7.06
CA THR A 932 15.42 -5.40 5.97
C THR A 932 16.71 -5.21 5.16
N VAL A 933 17.20 -3.97 5.07
CA VAL A 933 18.49 -3.66 4.43
C VAL A 933 19.63 -3.96 5.38
N LEU A 934 19.53 -3.46 6.62
CA LEU A 934 20.59 -3.63 7.64
C LEU A 934 20.79 -5.09 8.07
N ALA A 935 19.76 -5.95 7.93
CA ALA A 935 19.86 -7.37 8.24
C ALA A 935 20.78 -8.12 7.27
N LYS A 936 20.97 -7.63 6.03
CA LYS A 936 21.82 -8.26 5.02
C LYS A 936 23.28 -7.95 5.26
N ASP A 937 24.16 -8.95 5.25
CA ASP A 937 25.61 -8.75 5.45
C ASP A 937 26.25 -7.97 4.31
N SER A 938 25.81 -8.25 3.10
CA SER A 938 26.22 -7.57 1.88
C SER A 938 25.04 -7.33 0.96
N ILE A 939 25.14 -6.29 0.15
CA ILE A 939 24.29 -6.08 -1.01
C ILE A 939 25.07 -6.39 -2.29
N LEU A 940 24.35 -6.81 -3.32
CA LEU A 940 24.90 -6.97 -4.65
C LEU A 940 24.77 -5.64 -5.38
N ALA A 941 25.89 -5.10 -5.83
CA ALA A 941 25.94 -3.96 -6.73
C ALA A 941 26.54 -4.41 -8.07
N GLY A 942 26.20 -3.71 -9.16
CA GLY A 942 26.76 -4.01 -10.47
C GLY A 942 25.80 -4.72 -11.42
N GLY A 943 26.35 -5.57 -12.29
CA GLY A 943 25.66 -6.15 -13.43
C GLY A 943 25.54 -5.17 -14.59
N VAL A 944 24.55 -4.27 -14.54
CA VAL A 944 24.31 -3.25 -15.57
C VAL A 944 25.07 -1.98 -15.20
N VAL A 945 26.38 -1.98 -15.44
CA VAL A 945 27.28 -0.85 -15.18
C VAL A 945 28.02 -0.43 -16.44
N ALA A 946 28.48 0.82 -16.47
CA ALA A 946 29.31 1.33 -17.53
C ALA A 946 30.75 0.83 -17.38
N VAL A 947 31.38 0.45 -18.49
CA VAL A 947 32.80 0.10 -18.57
C VAL A 947 33.44 0.90 -19.69
N VAL A 948 34.69 1.33 -19.49
CA VAL A 948 35.47 2.06 -20.50
C VAL A 948 36.45 1.10 -21.16
N ASN A 949 36.36 0.96 -22.48
CA ASN A 949 37.43 0.38 -23.28
C ASN A 949 38.56 1.40 -23.39
N LYS A 950 39.67 1.12 -22.68
CA LYS A 950 40.83 2.03 -22.62
C LYS A 950 41.49 2.23 -23.99
N ASP A 951 41.37 1.29 -24.92
CA ASP A 951 41.96 1.40 -26.27
C ASP A 951 41.20 2.42 -27.13
N LEU A 952 39.88 2.49 -26.99
CA LEU A 952 39.01 3.41 -27.74
C LEU A 952 38.86 4.79 -27.06
N CYS A 953 39.16 4.88 -25.77
CA CYS A 953 38.97 6.12 -25.01
C CYS A 953 40.00 7.18 -25.42
N CYS A 954 39.57 8.33 -25.92
CA CYS A 954 40.47 9.44 -26.27
C CYS A 954 40.72 10.44 -25.14
N GLY A 955 40.22 10.17 -23.92
CA GLY A 955 40.43 11.04 -22.76
C GLY A 955 39.69 12.39 -22.82
N CYS A 956 38.62 12.53 -23.61
CA CYS A 956 37.90 13.81 -23.79
C CYS A 956 37.10 14.29 -22.56
N GLN A 957 36.99 13.48 -21.50
CA GLN A 957 36.33 13.77 -20.22
C GLN A 957 34.83 14.12 -20.26
N GLY A 958 34.17 14.07 -21.43
CA GLY A 958 32.72 14.30 -21.52
C GLY A 958 31.91 13.36 -20.62
N CYS A 959 32.38 12.13 -20.44
CA CYS A 959 31.77 11.14 -19.54
C CYS A 959 31.91 11.48 -18.05
N VAL A 960 32.99 12.15 -17.65
CA VAL A 960 33.20 12.60 -16.27
C VAL A 960 32.18 13.68 -15.93
N GLN A 961 31.99 14.64 -16.84
CA GLN A 961 31.09 15.77 -16.63
C GLN A 961 29.61 15.37 -16.64
N CYS A 962 29.21 14.37 -17.44
CA CYS A 962 27.81 13.97 -17.53
C CYS A 962 27.36 12.96 -16.45
N CYS A 963 28.28 12.41 -15.65
CA CYS A 963 27.93 11.41 -14.64
C CYS A 963 27.34 12.06 -13.38
N PRO A 964 26.04 11.86 -13.06
CA PRO A 964 25.40 12.49 -11.89
C PRO A 964 25.76 11.80 -10.56
N PHE A 965 26.58 10.75 -10.61
CA PHE A 965 26.98 9.94 -9.46
C PHE A 965 28.46 10.07 -9.15
N GLY A 966 29.23 10.84 -9.93
CA GLY A 966 30.69 10.93 -9.78
C GLY A 966 31.39 9.58 -9.94
N ALA A 967 30.77 8.64 -10.67
CA ALA A 967 31.28 7.29 -10.81
C ALA A 967 32.45 7.18 -11.80
N ILE A 968 32.77 8.24 -12.54
CA ILE A 968 33.80 8.22 -13.59
C ILE A 968 34.89 9.21 -13.22
N ALA A 969 36.14 8.74 -13.21
CA ALA A 969 37.32 9.54 -12.96
C ALA A 969 38.19 9.64 -14.21
N TYR A 970 38.90 10.76 -14.37
CA TYR A 970 39.97 10.89 -15.36
C TYR A 970 41.30 10.51 -14.70
N LEU A 971 41.98 9.51 -15.26
CA LEU A 971 43.28 9.07 -14.82
C LEU A 971 44.35 9.84 -15.60
N GLU A 972 44.87 10.91 -15.01
CA GLU A 972 45.84 11.81 -15.66
C GLU A 972 47.07 11.08 -16.22
N GLN A 973 47.56 10.07 -15.50
CA GLN A 973 48.74 9.29 -15.90
C GLN A 973 48.50 8.43 -17.15
N GLU A 974 47.26 7.98 -17.37
CA GLU A 974 46.89 7.16 -18.52
C GLU A 974 46.31 8.00 -19.66
N ALA A 975 45.93 9.26 -19.38
CA ALA A 975 45.09 10.09 -20.23
C ALA A 975 43.77 9.40 -20.65
N LYS A 976 43.23 8.53 -19.78
CA LYS A 976 41.99 7.77 -20.00
C LYS A 976 40.98 8.01 -18.88
N CYS A 977 39.72 7.69 -19.13
CA CYS A 977 38.69 7.69 -18.10
C CYS A 977 38.48 6.28 -17.55
N GLU A 978 38.10 6.17 -16.29
CA GLU A 978 37.80 4.89 -15.62
C GLU A 978 36.51 4.99 -14.82
N VAL A 979 35.72 3.92 -14.83
CA VAL A 979 34.45 3.85 -14.09
C VAL A 979 34.66 3.08 -12.80
N ASN A 980 34.33 3.71 -11.68
CA ASN A 980 34.08 3.03 -10.42
C ASN A 980 32.72 2.31 -10.50
N GLN A 981 32.77 1.00 -10.71
CA GLN A 981 31.57 0.18 -10.89
C GLN A 981 30.67 0.14 -9.64
N ALA A 982 31.20 0.38 -8.44
CA ALA A 982 30.40 0.43 -7.20
C ALA A 982 29.50 1.68 -7.16
N LEU A 983 29.96 2.79 -7.72
CA LEU A 983 29.22 4.05 -7.79
C LEU A 983 28.29 4.13 -9.00
N CYS A 984 28.56 3.35 -10.06
CA CYS A 984 27.79 3.37 -11.28
C CYS A 984 26.35 2.83 -11.05
N LYS A 985 25.34 3.61 -11.45
CA LYS A 985 23.92 3.21 -11.39
C LYS A 985 23.35 2.75 -12.72
N GLY A 986 24.20 2.50 -13.71
CA GLY A 986 23.77 1.93 -15.00
C GLY A 986 22.85 2.82 -15.83
N CYS A 987 22.84 4.15 -15.63
CA CYS A 987 21.91 5.04 -16.33
C CYS A 987 22.20 5.21 -17.83
N GLY A 988 23.37 4.78 -18.31
CA GLY A 988 23.75 4.84 -19.73
C GLY A 988 24.14 6.22 -20.26
N THR A 989 23.97 7.31 -19.49
CA THR A 989 24.27 8.68 -19.94
C THR A 989 25.69 8.85 -20.48
N CYS A 990 26.68 8.27 -19.81
CA CYS A 990 28.08 8.33 -20.23
C CYS A 990 28.36 7.54 -21.51
N ALA A 991 27.69 6.40 -21.72
CA ALA A 991 27.79 5.62 -22.96
C ALA A 991 27.22 6.43 -24.14
N ALA A 992 26.01 6.98 -23.97
CA ALA A 992 25.37 7.82 -24.99
C ALA A 992 26.11 9.14 -25.28
N THR A 993 26.88 9.66 -24.31
CA THR A 993 27.69 10.88 -24.49
C THR A 993 29.03 10.60 -25.18
N CYS A 994 29.53 9.36 -25.15
CA CYS A 994 30.88 9.04 -25.58
C CYS A 994 30.98 9.10 -27.13
N PRO A 995 31.70 10.08 -27.71
CA PRO A 995 31.74 10.22 -29.16
C PRO A 995 32.54 9.11 -29.85
N SER A 996 33.41 8.41 -29.13
CA SER A 996 34.18 7.26 -29.64
C SER A 996 33.52 5.92 -29.32
N GLU A 997 32.32 5.92 -28.73
CA GLU A 997 31.63 4.72 -28.21
C GLU A 997 32.52 3.84 -27.31
N ALA A 998 33.58 4.41 -26.73
CA ALA A 998 34.53 3.72 -25.87
C ALA A 998 33.89 3.28 -24.54
N ILE A 999 32.76 3.86 -24.17
CA ILE A 999 32.02 3.50 -22.97
C ILE A 999 30.84 2.64 -23.35
N THR A 1000 30.78 1.43 -22.80
CA THR A 1000 29.69 0.48 -23.01
C THR A 1000 28.92 0.31 -21.72
N LEU A 1001 27.58 0.39 -21.79
CA LEU A 1001 26.72 -0.05 -20.69
C LEU A 1001 26.50 -1.56 -20.81
N LEU A 1002 26.97 -2.32 -19.83
CA LEU A 1002 26.80 -3.78 -19.82
C LEU A 1002 25.31 -4.16 -19.83
N GLY A 1003 24.93 -5.08 -20.71
CA GLY A 1003 23.53 -5.48 -20.97
C GLY A 1003 22.74 -4.55 -21.90
N PHE A 1004 23.32 -3.40 -22.26
CA PHE A 1004 22.75 -2.42 -23.21
C PHE A 1004 23.87 -1.84 -24.09
N SER A 1005 24.73 -2.72 -24.62
CA SER A 1005 25.81 -2.30 -25.51
C SER A 1005 25.28 -1.73 -26.82
N HIS A 1006 26.10 -0.92 -27.50
CA HIS A 1006 25.74 -0.34 -28.80
C HIS A 1006 25.29 -1.43 -29.79
N LEU A 1007 26.07 -2.53 -29.91
CA LEU A 1007 25.72 -3.66 -30.77
C LEU A 1007 24.33 -4.25 -30.42
N GLN A 1008 24.05 -4.46 -29.14
CA GLN A 1008 22.75 -4.99 -28.72
C GLN A 1008 21.59 -4.06 -29.07
N LEU A 1009 21.76 -2.75 -28.86
CA LEU A 1009 20.74 -1.75 -29.16
C LEU A 1009 20.54 -1.60 -30.67
N TYR A 1010 21.62 -1.54 -31.45
CA TYR A 1010 21.55 -1.46 -32.91
C TYR A 1010 20.88 -2.70 -33.50
N THR A 1011 21.29 -3.91 -33.08
CA THR A 1011 20.63 -5.15 -33.51
C THR A 1011 19.14 -5.16 -33.13
N GLN A 1012 18.79 -4.72 -31.92
CA GLN A 1012 17.38 -4.65 -31.52
C GLN A 1012 16.56 -3.68 -32.38
N ILE A 1013 17.16 -2.56 -32.81
CA ILE A 1013 16.53 -1.59 -33.72
C ILE A 1013 16.41 -2.17 -35.13
N ASP A 1014 17.47 -2.78 -35.66
CA ASP A 1014 17.47 -3.39 -37.00
C ASP A 1014 16.37 -4.46 -37.10
N GLU A 1015 16.25 -5.32 -36.08
CA GLU A 1015 15.22 -6.35 -36.01
C GLU A 1015 13.80 -5.78 -35.89
N ALA A 1016 13.63 -4.57 -35.34
CA ALA A 1016 12.34 -3.89 -35.33
C ALA A 1016 11.97 -3.35 -36.73
N LEU A 1017 12.96 -3.11 -37.60
CA LEU A 1017 12.79 -2.52 -38.93
C LEU A 1017 12.81 -3.55 -40.07
N THR A 1018 13.14 -4.81 -39.79
CA THR A 1018 13.29 -5.89 -40.79
C THR A 1018 11.96 -6.55 -41.20
N ALA A 1019 10.82 -5.89 -40.95
CA ALA A 1019 9.48 -6.40 -41.27
C ALA A 1019 9.19 -6.47 -42.79
#